data_AF-A0A7S3ZA82-F1
#
_entry.id   AF-A0A7S3ZA82-F1
#
_cell.length_a   1.000
_cell.length_b   1.000
_cell.length_c   1.000
_cell.angle_alpha   90.00
_cell.angle_beta   90.00
_cell.angle_gamma   90.00
#
_symmetry.space_group_name_H-M   'P 1'
#
loop_
_entity.id
_entity.type
_entity.pdbx_description
1 polymer ?
#
loop_
_entity_poly.entity_id
_entity_poly.type
_entity_poly.pdbx_seq_one_letter_code
_entity_poly.pdbx_strand_id
1 'polypeptide(L)'
;KLLAWFLGAWACTTRGEMLGAGAEGKKKGREDAFGIDHELKNLGVHDAYASLLARFKNDKAAVRRHLFETGFLQTTPFCPSYSALNASEQKEHCARLADLARRLHSRGVVKAPPSAADFAADATLRHHYETSFVILKYKEMWGARYWQQKFAKEMRGTTLFVHPESKRITILGFKLPRGAEVLHKLHKASGIDGTQDIKKGKTSIFDPEQVDTCERLVKGGPIKLDLSSKADGSLLVISVYEKTSKDIMLSAVEAFGGEFVRVWAHQSLAVTDNKKLVLVGTQGTLWERGWMSPYMTTSMLAGSGIVSREALAEFEAKGLGYVDAWKKWGSEFVKKIASMKTFPELSDSTCFTFEAVCAHRKGLFGDRSHVELAVEYPIDRLVFLGASIAERRFFIPHSIYGEHWPIPFDEPLWWRVSNAEQVQEMMTDMEALLRVGPEGASTDSKQHNKAPRSLRTVADYLKKHKPNNKDFDPNAEHTLDFEGFVAMKWASLESTVRDDNDYRKVSETLKLPVTIYSKIKLVAYYKAHHLHTENLPYLFELSRTAGDTFPLARRVADLLSPGAMNASLKSIATALAEVLDIASADSKLLTLAQHRFQEKTKAAKEKGGKIPKNPFRDLEKRPMAIQQRIVLAHVDEQSLGEMLTPMYARAFPMLDMEHKSLHATLKKLTVMIKPWESGCEKRIDQLGIGNPAVVEFVAMCLGQDVATTKR
;
A
#
# COMPACT_ATOMS: atom_id res chain seq x y z
N LYS A 1 8.81 -35.81 17.11
CA LYS A 1 10.15 -35.33 17.53
C LYS A 1 10.60 -34.11 16.73
N LEU A 2 10.59 -34.09 15.38
CA LEU A 2 10.81 -32.86 14.59
C LEU A 2 9.77 -31.74 14.86
N LEU A 3 8.50 -32.10 15.06
CA LEU A 3 7.43 -31.13 15.39
C LEU A 3 7.61 -30.49 16.79
N ALA A 4 8.26 -31.20 17.72
CA ALA A 4 8.57 -30.68 19.06
C ALA A 4 9.80 -29.76 19.03
N TRP A 5 10.71 -29.93 18.06
CA TRP A 5 11.85 -29.03 17.85
C TRP A 5 11.39 -27.70 17.22
N PHE A 6 10.43 -27.74 16.28
CA PHE A 6 9.83 -26.54 15.69
C PHE A 6 8.99 -25.73 16.68
N LEU A 7 8.23 -26.39 17.56
CA LEU A 7 7.45 -25.71 18.60
C LEU A 7 8.32 -25.21 19.76
N GLY A 8 9.44 -25.90 20.06
CA GLY A 8 10.43 -25.46 21.04
C GLY A 8 11.20 -24.20 20.60
N ALA A 9 11.59 -24.11 19.32
CA ALA A 9 12.26 -22.92 18.79
C ALA A 9 11.34 -21.68 18.75
N TRP A 10 10.03 -21.86 18.56
CA TRP A 10 9.07 -20.76 18.57
C TRP A 10 8.73 -20.27 19.99
N ALA A 11 8.69 -21.17 20.98
CA ALA A 11 8.44 -20.82 22.37
C ALA A 11 9.62 -20.10 23.05
N CYS A 12 10.86 -20.43 22.69
CA CYS A 12 12.07 -19.82 23.27
C CYS A 12 12.31 -18.37 22.81
N THR A 13 11.72 -17.91 21.70
CA THR A 13 11.79 -16.49 21.28
C THR A 13 10.80 -15.57 22.02
N THR A 14 9.92 -16.11 22.88
CA THR A 14 8.83 -15.32 23.50
C THR A 14 8.73 -15.36 25.02
N ARG A 15 9.66 -16.00 25.74
CA ARG A 15 9.74 -15.91 27.20
C ARG A 15 11.16 -15.61 27.66
N GLY A 16 11.47 -14.32 27.77
CA GLY A 16 12.58 -13.84 28.59
C GLY A 16 12.13 -13.75 30.04
N GLU A 17 12.67 -14.62 30.88
CA GLU A 17 12.62 -14.47 32.33
C GLU A 17 13.45 -13.23 32.73
N MET A 18 12.80 -12.21 33.29
CA MET A 18 13.46 -11.08 33.93
C MET A 18 13.07 -11.04 35.41
N LEU A 19 13.87 -11.67 36.26
CA LEU A 19 13.90 -11.40 37.69
C LEU A 19 15.13 -10.53 37.99
N GLY A 20 14.89 -9.36 38.57
CA GLY A 20 15.91 -8.56 39.26
C GLY A 20 16.69 -7.55 38.41
N ALA A 21 16.04 -6.54 37.85
CA ALA A 21 16.73 -5.34 37.37
C ALA A 21 16.05 -4.07 37.91
N GLY A 22 16.85 -3.14 38.45
CA GLY A 22 16.42 -1.83 38.93
C GLY A 22 15.78 -0.98 37.83
N ALA A 23 15.27 0.20 38.18
CA ALA A 23 14.44 1.04 37.29
C ALA A 23 15.09 1.36 35.93
N GLU A 24 16.42 1.45 35.84
CA GLU A 24 17.14 1.62 34.57
C GLU A 24 17.20 0.35 33.72
N GLY A 25 17.37 -0.83 34.33
CA GLY A 25 17.32 -2.12 33.62
C GLY A 25 15.93 -2.44 33.07
N LYS A 26 14.86 -1.96 33.73
CA LYS A 26 13.47 -2.09 33.22
C LYS A 26 13.20 -1.23 31.99
N LYS A 27 13.87 -0.08 31.81
CA LYS A 27 13.72 0.74 30.60
C LYS A 27 14.35 0.05 29.38
N LYS A 28 15.59 -0.44 29.54
CA LYS A 28 16.31 -1.17 28.48
C LYS A 28 15.54 -2.41 28.03
N GLY A 29 15.03 -3.22 28.97
CA GLY A 29 14.22 -4.39 28.65
C GLY A 29 12.89 -4.10 27.92
N ARG A 30 12.32 -2.90 28.09
CA ARG A 30 11.07 -2.51 27.43
C ARG A 30 11.32 -2.01 26.00
N GLU A 31 12.41 -1.29 25.76
CA GLU A 31 12.82 -0.82 24.43
C GLU A 31 13.32 -1.98 23.56
N ASP A 32 14.07 -2.93 24.13
CA ASP A 32 14.49 -4.17 23.46
C ASP A 32 13.29 -5.03 23.01
N ALA A 33 12.20 -5.05 23.79
CA ALA A 33 10.96 -5.74 23.40
C ALA A 33 10.30 -5.12 22.15
N PHE A 34 10.52 -3.82 21.92
CA PHE A 34 10.11 -3.11 20.71
C PHE A 34 11.20 -3.10 19.63
N GLY A 35 12.27 -3.88 19.73
CA GLY A 35 13.29 -4.04 18.68
C GLY A 35 13.84 -2.72 18.13
N ILE A 36 14.01 -1.74 19.03
CA ILE A 36 14.67 -0.48 18.73
C ILE A 36 16.18 -0.75 18.70
N ASP A 37 16.86 -0.38 17.61
CA ASP A 37 18.31 -0.41 17.59
C ASP A 37 18.83 0.87 18.27
N HIS A 38 19.35 0.74 19.49
CA HIS A 38 19.85 1.85 20.28
C HIS A 38 21.04 2.58 19.65
N GLU A 39 21.84 1.89 18.83
CA GLU A 39 22.99 2.47 18.14
C GLU A 39 22.52 3.31 16.94
N LEU A 40 21.45 2.86 16.26
CA LEU A 40 20.98 3.47 15.03
C LEU A 40 19.83 4.46 15.22
N LYS A 41 19.11 4.44 16.36
CA LYS A 41 17.83 5.16 16.51
C LYS A 41 17.89 6.66 16.20
N ASN A 42 19.00 7.32 16.51
CA ASN A 42 19.17 8.76 16.30
C ASN A 42 19.86 9.09 14.97
N LEU A 43 20.35 8.08 14.24
CA LEU A 43 21.05 8.27 12.99
C LEU A 43 20.06 8.48 11.84
N GLY A 44 20.45 9.34 10.90
CA GLY A 44 19.79 9.43 9.61
C GLY A 44 20.02 8.16 8.78
N VAL A 45 19.25 7.99 7.70
CA VAL A 45 19.35 6.80 6.83
C VAL A 45 20.75 6.59 6.24
N HIS A 46 21.47 7.67 5.92
CA HIS A 46 22.85 7.60 5.45
C HIS A 46 23.79 7.03 6.51
N ASP A 47 23.82 7.64 7.70
CA ASP A 47 24.75 7.29 8.77
C ASP A 47 24.41 5.93 9.38
N ALA A 48 23.12 5.58 9.44
CA ALA A 48 22.69 4.26 9.87
C ALA A 48 23.19 3.18 8.90
N TYR A 49 23.07 3.40 7.58
CA TYR A 49 23.56 2.45 6.59
C TYR A 49 25.11 2.35 6.60
N ALA A 50 25.80 3.48 6.77
CA ALA A 50 27.26 3.50 6.93
C ALA A 50 27.71 2.71 8.17
N SER A 51 27.03 2.90 9.30
CA SER A 51 27.29 2.18 10.55
C SER A 51 27.06 0.68 10.40
N LEU A 52 26.00 0.28 9.68
CA LEU A 52 25.75 -1.12 9.35
C LEU A 52 26.85 -1.71 8.46
N LEU A 53 27.30 -1.00 7.42
CA LEU A 53 28.43 -1.45 6.61
C LEU A 53 29.69 -1.64 7.47
N ALA A 54 30.01 -0.70 8.35
CA ALA A 54 31.15 -0.82 9.26
C ALA A 54 31.00 -2.04 10.20
N ARG A 55 29.83 -2.18 10.84
CA ARG A 55 29.49 -3.30 11.74
C ARG A 55 29.65 -4.67 11.07
N PHE A 56 29.26 -4.77 9.81
CA PHE A 56 29.34 -6.00 9.02
C PHE A 56 30.59 -6.06 8.12
N LYS A 57 31.64 -5.27 8.41
CA LYS A 57 32.92 -5.30 7.66
C LYS A 57 32.76 -5.16 6.14
N ASN A 58 31.83 -4.30 5.72
CA ASN A 58 31.39 -4.07 4.34
C ASN A 58 30.71 -5.26 3.64
N ASP A 59 30.28 -6.29 4.37
CA ASP A 59 29.44 -7.36 3.85
C ASP A 59 28.01 -6.88 3.64
N LYS A 60 27.71 -6.46 2.39
CA LYS A 60 26.39 -5.98 1.99
C LYS A 60 25.31 -7.06 2.07
N ALA A 61 25.67 -8.34 1.92
CA ALA A 61 24.72 -9.44 2.08
C ALA A 61 24.34 -9.64 3.56
N ALA A 62 25.29 -9.46 4.48
CA ALA A 62 25.01 -9.45 5.92
C ALA A 62 24.16 -8.23 6.34
N VAL A 63 24.46 -7.02 5.83
CA VAL A 63 23.60 -5.83 6.04
C VAL A 63 22.18 -6.09 5.53
N ARG A 64 22.04 -6.66 4.33
CA ARG A 64 20.75 -7.02 3.73
C ARG A 64 19.99 -8.01 4.62
N ARG A 65 20.65 -9.05 5.10
CA ARG A 65 20.06 -10.07 5.98
C ARG A 65 19.61 -9.44 7.30
N HIS A 66 20.47 -8.64 7.93
CA HIS A 66 20.17 -7.94 9.17
C HIS A 66 18.93 -7.06 9.02
N LEU A 67 18.89 -6.17 8.03
CA LEU A 67 17.74 -5.29 7.81
C LEU A 67 16.47 -6.10 7.47
N PHE A 68 16.57 -7.25 6.79
CA PHE A 68 15.42 -8.11 6.50
C PHE A 68 14.85 -8.76 7.77
N GLU A 69 15.74 -9.28 8.63
CA GLU A 69 15.42 -9.94 9.90
C GLU A 69 14.87 -8.96 10.93
N THR A 70 15.34 -7.71 10.94
CA THR A 70 14.84 -6.65 11.83
C THR A 70 13.57 -5.97 11.29
N GLY A 71 13.10 -6.35 10.10
CA GLY A 71 11.85 -5.85 9.50
C GLY A 71 11.98 -4.51 8.77
N PHE A 72 13.20 -4.03 8.54
CA PHE A 72 13.50 -2.77 7.85
C PHE A 72 13.74 -2.91 6.34
N LEU A 73 13.82 -4.13 5.80
CA LEU A 73 14.19 -4.33 4.39
C LEU A 73 13.20 -5.10 3.51
N GLN A 74 12.89 -4.48 2.38
CA GLN A 74 12.82 -5.13 1.08
C GLN A 74 13.81 -4.43 0.14
N THR A 75 15.05 -4.92 0.04
CA THR A 75 15.96 -4.47 -1.01
C THR A 75 15.56 -5.21 -2.26
N THR A 76 14.92 -4.49 -3.15
CA THR A 76 14.75 -4.95 -4.53
C THR A 76 16.09 -4.69 -5.21
N PRO A 77 16.84 -5.74 -5.60
CA PRO A 77 18.04 -5.51 -6.39
C PRO A 77 17.62 -4.83 -7.70
N PHE A 78 18.39 -3.85 -8.15
CA PHE A 78 18.07 -3.14 -9.38
C PHE A 78 18.18 -4.07 -10.61
N CYS A 79 19.03 -5.10 -10.51
CA CYS A 79 19.18 -6.21 -11.44
C CYS A 79 18.79 -7.56 -10.80
N PRO A 80 18.53 -8.62 -11.57
CA PRO A 80 18.33 -9.98 -11.04
C PRO A 80 19.54 -10.51 -10.27
N SER A 81 19.34 -11.48 -9.38
CA SER A 81 20.44 -12.15 -8.69
C SER A 81 21.10 -13.16 -9.61
N TYR A 82 22.43 -13.11 -9.76
CA TYR A 82 23.19 -14.03 -10.61
C TYR A 82 22.87 -15.51 -10.38
N SER A 83 22.70 -15.93 -9.13
CA SER A 83 22.41 -17.34 -8.78
C SER A 83 21.00 -17.79 -9.15
N ALA A 84 20.10 -16.87 -9.50
CA ALA A 84 18.75 -17.17 -9.98
C ALA A 84 18.67 -17.25 -11.52
N LEU A 85 19.74 -16.89 -12.22
CA LEU A 85 19.81 -16.85 -13.68
C LEU A 85 20.35 -18.16 -14.26
N ASN A 86 19.87 -18.56 -15.43
CA ASN A 86 20.45 -19.65 -16.21
C ASN A 86 21.79 -19.23 -16.84
N ALA A 87 22.55 -20.17 -17.42
CA ALA A 87 23.90 -19.90 -17.93
C ALA A 87 23.94 -18.81 -19.03
N SER A 88 22.94 -18.75 -19.90
CA SER A 88 22.85 -17.71 -20.94
C SER A 88 22.58 -16.34 -20.33
N GLU A 89 21.62 -16.27 -19.41
CA GLU A 89 21.27 -15.05 -18.68
C GLU A 89 22.42 -14.56 -17.80
N GLN A 90 23.20 -15.46 -17.19
CA GLN A 90 24.39 -15.13 -16.41
C GLN A 90 25.46 -14.45 -17.28
N LYS A 91 25.70 -14.96 -18.50
CA LYS A 91 26.63 -14.35 -19.45
C LYS A 91 26.18 -12.95 -19.86
N GLU A 92 24.89 -12.80 -20.17
CA GLU A 92 24.32 -11.49 -20.51
C GLU A 92 24.40 -10.52 -19.32
N HIS A 93 24.12 -10.99 -18.11
CA HIS A 93 24.20 -10.19 -16.89
C HIS A 93 25.62 -9.68 -16.63
N CYS A 94 26.64 -10.53 -16.75
CA CYS A 94 28.04 -10.09 -16.67
C CYS A 94 28.40 -9.06 -17.76
N ALA A 95 27.87 -9.21 -18.97
CA ALA A 95 28.06 -8.22 -20.04
C ALA A 95 27.41 -6.87 -19.70
N ARG A 96 26.20 -6.87 -19.12
CA ARG A 96 25.52 -5.65 -18.67
C ARG A 96 26.23 -4.98 -17.48
N LEU A 97 26.82 -5.76 -16.57
CA LEU A 97 27.65 -5.20 -15.49
C LEU A 97 28.94 -4.58 -16.03
N ALA A 98 29.59 -5.20 -17.02
CA ALA A 98 30.74 -4.62 -17.71
C ALA A 98 30.36 -3.31 -18.44
N ASP A 99 29.18 -3.29 -19.08
CA ASP A 99 28.65 -2.08 -19.71
C ASP A 99 28.42 -0.96 -18.70
N LEU A 100 27.80 -1.27 -17.55
CA LEU A 100 27.62 -0.35 -16.44
C LEU A 100 28.96 0.21 -15.94
N ALA A 101 29.94 -0.66 -15.69
CA ALA A 101 31.25 -0.23 -15.20
C ALA A 101 31.98 0.67 -16.19
N ARG A 102 31.97 0.32 -17.48
CA ARG A 102 32.54 1.13 -18.57
C ARG A 102 31.91 2.51 -18.64
N ARG A 103 30.58 2.58 -18.51
CA ARG A 103 29.83 3.84 -18.51
C ARG A 103 30.17 4.70 -17.28
N LEU A 104 30.18 4.10 -16.09
CA LEU A 104 30.59 4.78 -14.87
C LEU A 104 32.04 5.30 -14.98
N HIS A 105 32.94 4.53 -15.59
CA HIS A 105 34.32 4.95 -15.81
C HIS A 105 34.41 6.13 -16.79
N SER A 106 33.71 6.06 -17.93
CA SER A 106 33.70 7.14 -18.93
C SER A 106 33.16 8.47 -18.39
N ARG A 107 32.41 8.42 -17.28
CA ARG A 107 31.85 9.58 -16.58
C ARG A 107 32.63 9.95 -15.31
N GLY A 108 33.80 9.34 -15.09
CA GLY A 108 34.67 9.63 -13.95
C GLY A 108 34.14 9.17 -12.59
N VAL A 109 33.13 8.29 -12.55
CA VAL A 109 32.59 7.77 -11.30
C VAL A 109 33.50 6.68 -10.73
N VAL A 110 34.04 5.78 -11.57
CA VAL A 110 34.93 4.68 -11.14
C VAL A 110 36.29 4.75 -11.84
N LYS A 111 37.34 4.21 -11.21
CA LYS A 111 38.71 4.36 -11.71
C LYS A 111 39.03 3.48 -12.91
N ALA A 112 38.54 2.23 -12.93
CA ALA A 112 38.78 1.30 -14.02
C ALA A 112 37.58 0.36 -14.21
N PRO A 113 37.12 0.10 -15.45
CA PRO A 113 35.97 -0.75 -15.69
C PRO A 113 36.38 -2.23 -15.82
N PRO A 114 35.84 -3.15 -15.00
CA PRO A 114 36.05 -4.57 -15.22
C PRO A 114 35.36 -5.07 -16.49
N SER A 115 35.92 -6.12 -17.08
CA SER A 115 35.36 -6.83 -18.22
C SER A 115 34.25 -7.81 -17.80
N ALA A 116 33.50 -8.33 -18.78
CA ALA A 116 32.51 -9.37 -18.52
C ALA A 116 33.15 -10.67 -17.99
N ALA A 117 34.39 -10.96 -18.41
CA ALA A 117 35.15 -12.11 -17.92
C ALA A 117 35.55 -11.94 -16.46
N ASP A 118 35.96 -10.73 -16.06
CA ASP A 118 36.27 -10.42 -14.66
C ASP A 118 35.04 -10.62 -13.76
N PHE A 119 33.87 -10.14 -14.21
CA PHE A 119 32.62 -10.37 -13.48
C PHE A 119 32.21 -11.83 -13.42
N ALA A 120 32.51 -12.65 -14.42
CA ALA A 120 32.23 -14.08 -14.37
C ALA A 120 33.17 -14.79 -13.38
N ALA A 121 34.45 -14.43 -13.36
CA ALA A 121 35.48 -15.05 -12.55
C ALA A 121 35.45 -14.63 -11.06
N ASP A 122 35.11 -13.38 -10.75
CA ASP A 122 35.13 -12.83 -9.39
C ASP A 122 33.70 -12.54 -8.87
N ALA A 123 33.22 -13.42 -8.00
CA ALA A 123 31.91 -13.28 -7.36
C ALA A 123 31.82 -12.06 -6.43
N THR A 124 32.93 -11.64 -5.81
CA THR A 124 32.97 -10.48 -4.91
C THR A 124 32.86 -9.19 -5.68
N LEU A 125 33.63 -9.05 -6.77
CA LEU A 125 33.56 -7.93 -7.69
C LEU A 125 32.15 -7.79 -8.28
N ARG A 126 31.58 -8.89 -8.77
CA ARG A 126 30.21 -8.96 -9.27
C ARG A 126 29.21 -8.51 -8.21
N HIS A 127 29.30 -9.06 -7.00
CA HIS A 127 28.42 -8.68 -5.91
C HIS A 127 28.49 -7.19 -5.56
N HIS A 128 29.68 -6.58 -5.56
CA HIS A 128 29.85 -5.15 -5.28
C HIS A 128 29.08 -4.25 -6.25
N TYR A 129 29.06 -4.61 -7.54
CA TYR A 129 28.32 -3.88 -8.57
C TYR A 129 26.81 -4.19 -8.55
N GLU A 130 26.40 -5.45 -8.39
CA GLU A 130 24.98 -5.83 -8.24
C GLU A 130 24.28 -5.13 -7.07
N THR A 131 25.05 -4.82 -6.03
CA THR A 131 24.57 -4.14 -4.80
C THR A 131 25.07 -2.71 -4.69
N SER A 132 25.50 -2.11 -5.80
CA SER A 132 25.89 -0.70 -5.84
C SER A 132 24.68 0.23 -5.75
N PHE A 133 23.49 -0.22 -6.17
CA PHE A 133 22.23 0.49 -5.96
C PHE A 133 21.41 -0.22 -4.89
N VAL A 134 21.05 0.50 -3.84
CA VAL A 134 20.31 -0.03 -2.70
C VAL A 134 19.03 0.78 -2.54
N ILE A 135 17.89 0.11 -2.69
CA ILE A 135 16.57 0.71 -2.37
C ILE A 135 16.18 0.22 -0.99
N LEU A 136 16.02 1.17 -0.07
CA LEU A 136 15.54 0.88 1.27
C LEU A 136 14.01 1.03 1.29
N LYS A 137 13.32 0.09 1.93
CA LYS A 137 11.86 0.06 2.07
C LYS A 137 11.48 -0.73 3.32
N TYR A 138 10.58 -0.17 4.13
CA TYR A 138 10.03 -0.84 5.30
C TYR A 138 8.97 -1.89 4.96
N LYS A 139 8.81 -2.89 5.83
CA LYS A 139 7.67 -3.81 5.79
C LYS A 139 6.51 -3.21 6.60
N GLU A 140 5.31 -3.14 6.03
CA GLU A 140 4.17 -2.49 6.69
C GLU A 140 3.74 -3.15 8.01
N MET A 141 4.09 -4.42 8.24
CA MET A 141 3.50 -5.26 9.29
C MET A 141 4.14 -5.21 10.69
N TRP A 142 5.24 -4.47 10.93
CA TRP A 142 6.01 -4.58 12.19
C TRP A 142 5.85 -3.42 13.21
N GLY A 143 4.83 -2.58 13.05
CA GLY A 143 4.31 -1.69 14.10
C GLY A 143 5.32 -0.75 14.81
N ALA A 144 5.22 -0.69 16.15
CA ALA A 144 5.84 0.26 17.09
C ALA A 144 7.34 0.58 16.98
N ARG A 145 8.13 -0.26 16.29
CA ARG A 145 9.60 -0.17 16.27
C ARG A 145 10.12 0.98 15.41
N TYR A 146 9.31 1.43 14.45
CA TYR A 146 9.72 2.35 13.40
C TYR A 146 9.80 3.80 13.86
N TRP A 147 8.89 4.22 14.73
CA TRP A 147 8.65 5.64 14.92
C TRP A 147 9.70 6.33 15.79
N GLN A 148 10.33 5.59 16.71
CA GLN A 148 11.47 6.11 17.48
C GLN A 148 12.79 6.07 16.69
N GLN A 149 12.85 5.37 15.56
CA GLN A 149 14.06 5.22 14.76
C GLN A 149 14.04 6.22 13.61
N LYS A 150 14.92 7.20 13.64
CA LYS A 150 15.00 8.27 12.65
C LYS A 150 15.23 7.73 11.23
N PHE A 151 16.25 6.87 11.06
CA PHE A 151 16.50 6.23 9.77
C PHE A 151 15.30 5.45 9.24
N ALA A 152 14.47 4.89 10.12
CA ALA A 152 13.30 4.10 9.72
C ALA A 152 12.18 4.97 9.12
N LYS A 153 12.06 6.24 9.55
CA LYS A 153 11.15 7.21 8.94
C LYS A 153 11.68 7.72 7.59
N GLU A 154 12.99 7.83 7.48
CA GLU A 154 13.71 8.30 6.29
C GLU A 154 13.92 7.23 5.22
N MET A 155 13.81 5.94 5.54
CA MET A 155 14.06 4.86 4.57
C MET A 155 12.93 4.60 3.57
N ARG A 156 11.84 5.37 3.56
CA ARG A 156 10.68 5.12 2.68
C ARG A 156 11.06 5.26 1.20
N GLY A 157 11.52 4.17 0.59
CA GLY A 157 11.93 4.15 -0.81
C GLY A 157 13.19 4.98 -1.10
N THR A 158 14.03 5.21 -0.09
CA THR A 158 15.30 5.91 -0.24
C THR A 158 16.27 5.07 -1.06
N THR A 159 16.90 5.71 -2.04
CA THR A 159 17.84 5.08 -2.97
C THR A 159 19.25 5.54 -2.65
N LEU A 160 20.14 4.58 -2.40
CA LEU A 160 21.55 4.80 -2.17
C LEU A 160 22.38 4.26 -3.33
N PHE A 161 23.44 4.97 -3.68
CA PHE A 161 24.57 4.44 -4.44
C PHE A 161 25.73 4.18 -3.50
N VAL A 162 26.11 2.91 -3.35
CA VAL A 162 27.28 2.48 -2.59
C VAL A 162 28.39 2.21 -3.60
N HIS A 163 29.31 3.16 -3.71
CA HIS A 163 30.39 3.14 -4.70
C HIS A 163 31.13 1.79 -4.67
N PRO A 164 31.25 1.07 -5.80
CA PRO A 164 31.74 -0.30 -5.81
C PRO A 164 33.20 -0.40 -5.32
N GLU A 165 34.04 0.59 -5.63
CA GLU A 165 35.44 0.66 -5.21
C GLU A 165 35.63 1.34 -3.83
N SER A 166 35.29 2.64 -3.70
CA SER A 166 35.56 3.44 -2.50
C SER A 166 34.61 3.21 -1.32
N LYS A 167 33.50 2.50 -1.54
CA LYS A 167 32.42 2.27 -0.56
C LYS A 167 31.70 3.54 -0.08
N ARG A 168 32.01 4.72 -0.65
CA ARG A 168 31.29 5.96 -0.38
C ARG A 168 29.79 5.78 -0.70
N ILE A 169 28.93 6.26 0.19
CA ILE A 169 27.49 6.25 0.02
C ILE A 169 27.05 7.61 -0.52
N THR A 170 26.19 7.59 -1.54
CA THR A 170 25.50 8.79 -2.06
C THR A 170 24.00 8.54 -2.01
N ILE A 171 23.22 9.47 -1.47
CA ILE A 171 21.76 9.38 -1.54
C ILE A 171 21.32 9.89 -2.91
N LEU A 172 20.98 8.96 -3.80
CA LEU A 172 20.46 9.30 -5.12
C LEU A 172 19.00 9.75 -5.05
N GLY A 173 18.21 9.21 -4.14
CA GLY A 173 16.81 9.58 -4.02
C GLY A 173 16.32 9.52 -2.58
N PHE A 174 15.64 10.57 -2.15
CA PHE A 174 14.93 10.63 -0.88
C PHE A 174 13.48 10.96 -1.19
N LYS A 175 12.55 10.09 -0.81
CA LYS A 175 11.12 10.30 -1.10
C LYS A 175 10.45 11.02 0.07
N LEU A 176 9.13 11.15 0.03
CA LEU A 176 8.35 11.61 1.18
C LEU A 176 8.64 10.74 2.41
N PRO A 177 9.06 11.31 3.57
CA PRO A 177 9.27 10.54 4.79
C PRO A 177 7.99 9.82 5.22
N ARG A 178 8.12 8.76 6.02
CA ARG A 178 6.94 8.08 6.57
C ARG A 178 6.27 8.98 7.61
N GLY A 179 4.95 9.13 7.52
CA GLY A 179 4.14 9.89 8.47
C GLY A 179 3.24 8.98 9.27
N ALA A 180 3.19 9.19 10.57
CA ALA A 180 2.37 8.36 11.45
C ALA A 180 0.90 8.69 11.25
N GLU A 181 0.07 7.65 11.22
CA GLU A 181 -1.37 7.80 11.39
C GLU A 181 -1.69 8.14 12.84
N VAL A 182 -2.06 9.40 13.07
CA VAL A 182 -2.32 9.91 14.40
C VAL A 182 -3.81 9.76 14.74
N LEU A 183 -4.09 9.43 16.01
CA LEU A 183 -5.45 9.40 16.53
C LEU A 183 -5.90 10.83 16.83
N HIS A 184 -7.15 11.10 16.53
CA HIS A 184 -7.80 12.36 16.88
C HIS A 184 -9.10 12.08 17.66
N LYS A 185 -9.67 13.12 18.27
CA LYS A 185 -10.84 13.03 19.15
C LYS A 185 -12.05 12.32 18.54
N LEU A 186 -12.42 12.59 17.28
CA LEU A 186 -13.59 11.94 16.66
C LEU A 186 -13.35 10.46 16.30
N HIS A 187 -12.11 9.98 16.18
CA HIS A 187 -11.82 8.54 16.09
C HIS A 187 -12.24 7.82 17.37
N LYS A 188 -11.81 8.35 18.53
CA LYS A 188 -12.15 7.78 19.83
C LYS A 188 -13.67 7.79 20.07
N ALA A 189 -14.34 8.88 19.69
CA ALA A 189 -15.79 8.99 19.77
C ALA A 189 -16.50 7.96 18.88
N SER A 190 -15.87 7.55 17.77
CA SER A 190 -16.40 6.57 16.80
C SER A 190 -15.99 5.12 17.09
N GLY A 191 -15.39 4.85 18.25
CA GLY A 191 -14.93 3.51 18.64
C GLY A 191 -13.64 3.05 17.97
N ILE A 192 -12.94 3.94 17.26
CA ILE A 192 -11.63 3.66 16.66
C ILE A 192 -10.56 3.94 17.72
N ASP A 193 -10.03 2.88 18.32
CA ASP A 193 -9.06 2.95 19.42
C ASP A 193 -7.61 2.65 18.99
N GLY A 194 -7.40 2.39 17.71
CA GLY A 194 -6.09 2.24 17.08
C GLY A 194 -6.09 2.64 15.60
N THR A 195 -4.89 2.83 15.05
CA THR A 195 -4.63 3.08 13.62
C THR A 195 -3.70 1.98 13.09
N GLN A 196 -3.26 2.08 11.83
CA GLN A 196 -2.18 1.22 11.34
C GLN A 196 -0.90 1.36 12.20
N ASP A 197 -0.70 2.54 12.78
CA ASP A 197 0.53 2.89 13.50
C ASP A 197 0.36 2.91 15.03
N ILE A 198 -0.86 3.16 15.55
CA ILE A 198 -1.15 3.28 16.99
C ILE A 198 -1.96 2.08 17.47
N LYS A 199 -1.42 1.35 18.45
CA LYS A 199 -2.24 0.41 19.23
C LYS A 199 -2.90 1.14 20.40
N LYS A 200 -4.08 0.67 20.82
CA LYS A 200 -4.83 1.20 21.97
C LYS A 200 -3.93 1.47 23.16
N GLY A 201 -3.85 2.75 23.56
CA GLY A 201 -3.10 3.21 24.73
C GLY A 201 -1.57 3.21 24.60
N LYS A 202 -1.00 3.07 23.39
CA LYS A 202 0.45 2.96 23.18
C LYS A 202 1.02 4.06 22.27
N THR A 203 1.01 5.32 22.73
CA THR A 203 1.71 6.43 22.05
C THR A 203 3.21 6.45 22.33
N SER A 204 3.68 5.73 23.35
CA SER A 204 5.10 5.65 23.72
C SER A 204 6.02 5.11 22.62
N ILE A 205 5.44 4.56 21.56
CA ILE A 205 6.15 4.00 20.41
C ILE A 205 6.61 5.10 19.45
N PHE A 206 6.07 6.31 19.58
CA PHE A 206 6.41 7.46 18.75
C PHE A 206 7.62 8.22 19.26
N ASP A 207 8.25 8.98 18.36
CA ASP A 207 9.22 9.99 18.77
C ASP A 207 8.54 11.17 19.50
N PRO A 208 9.31 12.01 20.22
CA PRO A 208 8.75 13.11 21.00
C PRO A 208 7.88 14.10 20.21
N GLU A 209 8.21 14.39 18.95
CA GLU A 209 7.42 15.32 18.12
C GLU A 209 6.07 14.71 17.74
N GLN A 210 6.04 13.42 17.43
CA GLN A 210 4.82 12.68 17.11
C GLN A 210 3.94 12.47 18.35
N VAL A 211 4.53 12.23 19.53
CA VAL A 211 3.78 12.19 20.81
C VAL A 211 3.11 13.53 21.05
N ASP A 212 3.86 14.63 20.98
CA ASP A 212 3.32 16.00 21.16
C ASP A 212 2.18 16.29 20.16
N THR A 213 2.36 15.90 18.89
CA THR A 213 1.32 16.02 17.85
C THR A 213 0.04 15.29 18.24
N CYS A 214 0.13 14.01 18.63
CA CYS A 214 -1.03 13.21 19.05
C CYS A 214 -1.72 13.82 20.27
N GLU A 215 -0.96 14.25 21.26
CA GLU A 215 -1.51 14.84 22.47
C GLU A 215 -2.29 16.12 22.19
N ARG A 216 -1.74 17.02 21.38
CA ARG A 216 -2.41 18.27 20.99
C ARG A 216 -3.68 17.99 20.19
N LEU A 217 -3.63 17.07 19.22
CA LEU A 217 -4.79 16.68 18.40
C LEU A 217 -5.92 16.03 19.22
N VAL A 218 -5.59 15.29 20.27
CA VAL A 218 -6.57 14.68 21.17
C VAL A 218 -7.13 15.69 22.16
N LYS A 219 -6.29 16.59 22.69
CA LYS A 219 -6.66 17.56 23.74
C LYS A 219 -7.28 18.85 23.20
N GLY A 220 -7.15 19.16 21.90
CA GLY A 220 -7.57 20.45 21.34
C GLY A 220 -6.60 21.59 21.65
N GLY A 221 -5.30 21.30 21.72
CA GLY A 221 -4.28 22.29 22.08
C GLY A 221 -3.80 23.17 20.91
N PRO A 222 -3.12 24.29 21.19
CA PRO A 222 -2.41 25.08 20.17
C PRO A 222 -1.42 24.21 19.39
N ILE A 223 -1.42 24.30 18.07
CA ILE A 223 -0.51 23.54 17.20
C ILE A 223 -0.38 24.25 15.85
N LYS A 224 0.84 24.39 15.34
CA LYS A 224 1.08 24.99 14.02
C LYS A 224 1.20 23.89 12.96
N LEU A 225 0.18 23.76 12.12
CA LEU A 225 0.11 22.77 11.06
C LEU A 225 -0.16 23.46 9.72
N ASP A 226 0.48 22.96 8.67
CA ASP A 226 -0.10 23.06 7.33
C ASP A 226 -0.84 21.74 7.06
N LEU A 227 -2.17 21.81 6.97
CA LEU A 227 -3.03 20.68 6.65
C LEU A 227 -3.24 20.63 5.14
N SER A 228 -3.12 19.46 4.53
CA SER A 228 -3.43 19.25 3.12
C SER A 228 -4.42 18.11 2.99
N SER A 229 -5.45 18.29 2.18
CA SER A 229 -6.35 17.21 1.79
C SER A 229 -5.53 16.04 1.25
N LYS A 230 -5.86 14.83 1.69
CA LYS A 230 -5.14 13.62 1.31
C LYS A 230 -5.94 12.88 0.27
N ALA A 231 -5.40 12.80 -0.95
CA ALA A 231 -5.93 11.91 -1.97
C ALA A 231 -5.54 10.45 -1.70
N ASP A 232 -6.43 9.55 -2.11
CA ASP A 232 -6.21 8.10 -2.10
C ASP A 232 -5.78 7.65 -3.50
N GLY A 233 -4.47 7.65 -3.73
CA GLY A 233 -3.87 7.33 -5.02
C GLY A 233 -2.62 6.48 -4.88
N SER A 234 -1.79 6.51 -5.93
CA SER A 234 -0.47 5.89 -5.91
C SER A 234 0.64 6.94 -5.74
N LEU A 235 1.50 6.73 -4.74
CA LEU A 235 2.67 7.59 -4.54
C LEU A 235 3.66 7.45 -5.72
N LEU A 236 3.81 8.54 -6.48
CA LEU A 236 4.72 8.67 -7.59
C LEU A 236 5.89 9.57 -7.19
N VAL A 237 7.12 9.21 -7.57
CA VAL A 237 8.28 10.08 -7.38
C VAL A 237 8.99 10.30 -8.70
N ILE A 238 9.24 11.56 -9.01
CA ILE A 238 10.00 11.98 -10.18
C ILE A 238 11.28 12.63 -9.69
N SER A 239 12.41 11.96 -9.95
CA SER A 239 13.73 12.42 -9.54
C SER A 239 14.40 13.16 -10.69
N VAL A 240 14.94 14.34 -10.37
CA VAL A 240 15.78 15.14 -11.25
C VAL A 240 17.21 15.04 -10.76
N TYR A 241 18.05 14.40 -11.56
CA TYR A 241 19.45 14.18 -11.29
C TYR A 241 20.32 15.16 -12.08
N GLU A 242 21.27 15.76 -11.39
CA GLU A 242 22.25 16.69 -11.94
C GLU A 242 23.66 16.18 -11.61
N LYS A 243 24.69 16.76 -12.26
CA LYS A 243 26.11 16.51 -11.98
C LYS A 243 26.44 15.01 -11.80
N THR A 244 27.02 14.61 -10.67
CA THR A 244 27.51 13.23 -10.45
C THR A 244 26.36 12.23 -10.36
N SER A 245 25.25 12.63 -9.71
CA SER A 245 24.07 11.76 -9.58
C SER A 245 23.44 11.45 -10.94
N LYS A 246 23.44 12.42 -11.86
CA LYS A 246 23.01 12.22 -13.26
C LYS A 246 23.85 11.14 -13.93
N ASP A 247 25.17 11.23 -13.79
CA ASP A 247 26.10 10.32 -14.44
C ASP A 247 26.01 8.89 -13.91
N ILE A 248 25.81 8.73 -12.60
CA ILE A 248 25.55 7.44 -11.96
C ILE A 248 24.25 6.83 -12.51
N MET A 249 23.16 7.60 -12.49
CA MET A 249 21.84 7.11 -12.87
C MET A 249 21.71 6.83 -14.36
N LEU A 250 22.29 7.69 -15.21
CA LEU A 250 22.29 7.48 -16.66
C LEU A 250 23.03 6.18 -17.02
N SER A 251 24.16 5.91 -16.35
CA SER A 251 24.91 4.66 -16.55
C SER A 251 24.06 3.43 -16.20
N ALA A 252 23.28 3.49 -15.12
CA ALA A 252 22.38 2.42 -14.72
C ALA A 252 21.21 2.23 -15.69
N VAL A 253 20.59 3.31 -16.16
CA VAL A 253 19.47 3.27 -17.12
C VAL A 253 19.92 2.73 -18.48
N GLU A 254 21.08 3.14 -18.98
CA GLU A 254 21.58 2.65 -20.27
C GLU A 254 21.87 1.14 -20.20
N ALA A 255 22.50 0.68 -19.11
CA ALA A 255 22.87 -0.73 -18.95
C ALA A 255 21.69 -1.65 -18.59
N PHE A 256 20.75 -1.21 -17.75
CA PHE A 256 19.69 -2.05 -17.18
C PHE A 256 18.26 -1.52 -17.34
N GLY A 257 18.06 -0.29 -17.80
CA GLY A 257 16.74 0.30 -17.99
C GLY A 257 15.95 -0.40 -19.11
N GLY A 258 14.65 -0.56 -18.90
CA GLY A 258 13.72 -0.97 -19.96
C GLY A 258 13.48 0.14 -20.98
N GLU A 259 12.78 -0.18 -22.07
CA GLU A 259 12.50 0.78 -23.15
C GLU A 259 11.84 2.06 -22.62
N PHE A 260 10.78 1.93 -21.81
CA PHE A 260 10.07 3.07 -21.24
C PHE A 260 10.99 4.06 -20.51
N VAL A 261 11.88 3.55 -19.66
CA VAL A 261 12.80 4.36 -18.85
C VAL A 261 13.92 4.96 -19.70
N ARG A 262 14.37 4.25 -20.74
CA ARG A 262 15.35 4.80 -21.69
C ARG A 262 14.75 5.94 -22.50
N VAL A 263 13.50 5.83 -22.96
CA VAL A 263 12.80 6.92 -23.64
C VAL A 263 12.69 8.15 -22.74
N TRP A 264 12.31 7.97 -21.47
CA TRP A 264 12.34 9.02 -20.45
C TRP A 264 13.70 9.71 -20.36
N ALA A 265 14.76 8.92 -20.19
CA ALA A 265 16.11 9.44 -20.05
C ALA A 265 16.51 10.26 -21.29
N HIS A 266 16.34 9.72 -22.50
CA HIS A 266 16.70 10.41 -23.73
C HIS A 266 15.91 11.71 -23.95
N GLN A 267 14.59 11.69 -23.73
CA GLN A 267 13.78 12.90 -23.82
C GLN A 267 14.19 13.94 -22.77
N SER A 268 14.50 13.53 -21.53
CA SER A 268 14.96 14.44 -20.49
C SER A 268 16.29 15.11 -20.81
N LEU A 269 17.25 14.36 -21.35
CA LEU A 269 18.53 14.93 -21.79
C LEU A 269 18.35 15.84 -23.00
N ALA A 270 17.48 15.48 -23.96
CA ALA A 270 17.19 16.32 -25.12
C ALA A 270 16.52 17.64 -24.74
N VAL A 271 15.51 17.59 -23.85
CA VAL A 271 14.76 18.78 -23.40
C VAL A 271 15.60 19.74 -22.56
N THR A 272 16.59 19.21 -21.83
CA THR A 272 17.35 19.99 -20.84
C THR A 272 18.80 20.25 -21.26
N ASP A 273 19.12 20.11 -22.54
CA ASP A 273 20.48 20.26 -23.09
C ASP A 273 21.51 19.43 -22.32
N ASN A 274 21.17 18.18 -22.00
CA ASN A 274 21.98 17.21 -21.27
C ASN A 274 22.33 17.62 -19.82
N LYS A 275 21.64 18.63 -19.26
CA LYS A 275 21.90 19.13 -17.90
C LYS A 275 21.21 18.30 -16.82
N LYS A 276 19.97 17.87 -17.08
CA LYS A 276 19.12 17.18 -16.10
C LYS A 276 18.67 15.82 -16.66
N LEU A 277 18.83 14.77 -15.87
CA LEU A 277 18.20 13.48 -16.12
C LEU A 277 16.94 13.40 -15.27
N VAL A 278 15.79 13.21 -15.90
CA VAL A 278 14.51 13.08 -15.22
C VAL A 278 14.09 11.61 -15.28
N LEU A 279 13.79 10.99 -14.15
CA LEU A 279 13.33 9.60 -14.07
C LEU A 279 12.15 9.47 -13.10
N VAL A 280 11.22 8.57 -13.45
CA VAL A 280 10.09 8.18 -12.60
C VAL A 280 10.39 6.90 -11.84
N GLY A 281 10.01 6.85 -10.56
CA GLY A 281 10.04 5.65 -9.74
C GLY A 281 8.93 5.64 -8.69
N THR A 282 8.78 4.51 -8.00
CA THR A 282 7.82 4.32 -6.89
C THR A 282 8.56 4.08 -5.60
N GLN A 283 7.87 3.98 -4.46
CA GLN A 283 8.50 3.62 -3.19
C GLN A 283 9.36 2.34 -3.28
N GLY A 284 9.02 1.37 -4.12
CA GLY A 284 9.72 0.08 -4.21
C GLY A 284 10.74 -0.06 -5.34
N THR A 285 10.84 0.94 -6.22
CA THR A 285 11.62 0.84 -7.46
C THR A 285 12.59 2.01 -7.63
N LEU A 286 13.70 1.73 -8.30
CA LEU A 286 14.67 2.74 -8.72
C LEU A 286 14.11 3.57 -9.89
N TRP A 287 13.43 2.88 -10.79
CA TRP A 287 12.62 3.45 -11.86
C TRP A 287 11.39 2.57 -12.11
N GLU A 288 10.34 3.12 -12.71
CA GLU A 288 9.13 2.36 -13.00
C GLU A 288 9.36 1.30 -14.08
N ARG A 289 8.92 0.06 -13.79
CA ARG A 289 9.08 -1.10 -14.67
C ARG A 289 7.98 -2.15 -14.47
N GLY A 290 6.91 -1.79 -13.78
CA GLY A 290 5.91 -2.73 -13.29
C GLY A 290 4.57 -2.56 -13.97
N TRP A 291 3.63 -3.32 -13.44
CA TRP A 291 2.22 -3.30 -13.82
C TRP A 291 1.53 -1.95 -13.56
N MET A 292 2.15 -1.03 -12.79
CA MET A 292 1.66 0.33 -12.55
C MET A 292 2.03 1.32 -13.66
N SER A 293 2.89 0.96 -14.61
CA SER A 293 3.33 1.87 -15.68
C SER A 293 2.16 2.47 -16.50
N PRO A 294 1.12 1.70 -16.88
CA PRO A 294 -0.06 2.24 -17.56
C PRO A 294 -0.85 3.26 -16.70
N TYR A 295 -1.10 2.94 -15.43
CA TYR A 295 -1.75 3.84 -14.47
C TYR A 295 -0.98 5.16 -14.32
N MET A 296 0.33 5.08 -14.07
CA MET A 296 1.20 6.25 -13.90
C MET A 296 1.32 7.07 -15.17
N THR A 297 1.41 6.43 -16.35
CA THR A 297 1.45 7.16 -17.62
C THR A 297 0.15 7.92 -17.86
N THR A 298 -0.99 7.30 -17.53
CA THR A 298 -2.31 7.95 -17.63
C THR A 298 -2.38 9.17 -16.71
N SER A 299 -2.05 9.02 -15.43
CA SER A 299 -2.07 10.15 -14.48
C SER A 299 -1.07 11.24 -14.86
N MET A 300 0.12 10.88 -15.35
CA MET A 300 1.14 11.85 -15.75
C MET A 300 0.73 12.64 -16.99
N LEU A 301 0.16 12.00 -18.00
CA LEU A 301 -0.20 12.67 -19.25
C LEU A 301 -1.57 13.38 -19.14
N ALA A 302 -2.61 12.66 -18.71
CA ALA A 302 -3.96 13.21 -18.55
C ALA A 302 -4.09 14.05 -17.28
N GLY A 303 -3.69 13.49 -16.13
CA GLY A 303 -3.83 14.17 -14.84
C GLY A 303 -2.92 15.38 -14.64
N SER A 304 -1.94 15.62 -15.52
CA SER A 304 -1.19 16.89 -15.54
C SER A 304 -1.58 17.83 -16.69
N GLY A 305 -2.63 17.50 -17.44
CA GLY A 305 -3.17 18.34 -18.51
C GLY A 305 -2.32 18.42 -19.79
N ILE A 306 -1.42 17.46 -20.03
CA ILE A 306 -0.61 17.42 -21.26
C ILE A 306 -1.44 16.98 -22.47
N VAL A 307 -2.39 16.06 -22.24
CA VAL A 307 -3.30 15.50 -23.26
C VAL A 307 -4.57 15.04 -22.55
N SER A 308 -5.75 15.11 -23.18
CA SER A 308 -6.98 14.66 -22.53
C SER A 308 -7.04 13.13 -22.41
N ARG A 309 -7.86 12.63 -21.47
CA ARG A 309 -8.10 11.18 -21.30
C ARG A 309 -8.68 10.55 -22.57
N GLU A 310 -9.59 11.25 -23.24
CA GLU A 310 -10.26 10.81 -24.46
C GLU A 310 -9.24 10.61 -25.58
N ALA A 311 -8.31 11.56 -25.76
CA ALA A 311 -7.25 11.44 -26.74
C ALA A 311 -6.29 10.28 -26.45
N LEU A 312 -6.03 9.96 -25.17
CA LEU A 312 -5.28 8.76 -24.79
C LEU A 312 -6.09 7.47 -25.03
N ALA A 313 -7.40 7.47 -24.78
CA ALA A 313 -8.26 6.32 -25.04
C ALA A 313 -8.38 6.02 -26.55
N GLU A 314 -8.48 7.06 -27.40
CA GLU A 314 -8.39 6.92 -28.86
C GLU A 314 -7.03 6.37 -29.31
N PHE A 315 -5.96 6.72 -28.59
CA PHE A 315 -4.62 6.22 -28.85
C PHE A 315 -4.50 4.73 -28.50
N GLU A 316 -5.05 4.32 -27.35
CA GLU A 316 -5.15 2.90 -26.95
C GLU A 316 -6.02 2.10 -27.92
N ALA A 317 -7.15 2.64 -28.39
CA ALA A 317 -8.05 1.98 -29.34
C ALA A 317 -7.37 1.66 -30.69
N LYS A 318 -6.27 2.34 -31.02
CA LYS A 318 -5.41 2.05 -32.18
C LYS A 318 -4.38 0.94 -31.92
N GLY A 319 -4.43 0.30 -30.76
CA GLY A 319 -3.49 -0.75 -30.34
C GLY A 319 -2.13 -0.22 -29.86
N LEU A 320 -2.01 1.09 -29.59
CA LEU A 320 -0.76 1.70 -29.14
C LEU A 320 -0.67 1.66 -27.61
N GLY A 321 0.52 1.36 -27.10
CA GLY A 321 0.73 1.19 -25.65
C GLY A 321 1.14 2.47 -24.93
N TYR A 322 1.27 2.38 -23.61
CA TYR A 322 1.71 3.49 -22.76
C TYR A 322 3.11 4.02 -23.13
N VAL A 323 4.01 3.16 -23.64
CA VAL A 323 5.35 3.58 -24.12
C VAL A 323 5.23 4.47 -25.35
N ASP A 324 4.31 4.15 -26.26
CA ASP A 324 4.07 4.93 -27.47
C ASP A 324 3.42 6.28 -27.14
N ALA A 325 2.49 6.30 -26.18
CA ALA A 325 1.90 7.52 -25.66
C ALA A 325 2.99 8.43 -25.07
N TRP A 326 3.92 7.85 -24.29
CA TRP A 326 5.05 8.59 -23.74
C TRP A 326 6.01 9.10 -24.82
N LYS A 327 6.35 8.30 -25.83
CA LYS A 327 7.18 8.77 -26.96
C LYS A 327 6.57 10.01 -27.62
N LYS A 328 5.24 10.06 -27.73
CA LYS A 328 4.49 11.16 -28.35
C LYS A 328 4.41 12.42 -27.48
N TRP A 329 4.02 12.29 -26.22
CA TRP A 329 3.70 13.44 -25.35
C TRP A 329 4.67 13.67 -24.19
N GLY A 330 5.56 12.71 -23.90
CA GLY A 330 6.44 12.72 -22.74
C GLY A 330 7.41 13.92 -22.69
N SER A 331 7.85 14.43 -23.84
CA SER A 331 8.72 15.61 -23.89
C SER A 331 8.08 16.87 -23.28
N GLU A 332 6.78 17.07 -23.47
CA GLU A 332 6.07 18.22 -22.87
C GLU A 332 5.93 18.06 -21.36
N PHE A 333 5.67 16.84 -20.90
CA PHE A 333 5.68 16.53 -19.46
C PHE A 333 7.07 16.76 -18.84
N VAL A 334 8.13 16.30 -19.50
CA VAL A 334 9.52 16.50 -19.07
C VAL A 334 9.87 17.98 -18.98
N LYS A 335 9.46 18.80 -19.97
CA LYS A 335 9.62 20.27 -19.90
C LYS A 335 8.94 20.85 -18.66
N LYS A 336 7.72 20.39 -18.39
CA LYS A 336 6.92 20.81 -17.23
C LYS A 336 7.57 20.45 -15.89
N ILE A 337 8.15 19.27 -15.75
CA ILE A 337 8.94 18.89 -14.55
C ILE A 337 10.24 19.69 -14.47
N ALA A 338 10.96 19.84 -15.57
CA ALA A 338 12.27 20.49 -15.61
C ALA A 338 12.22 21.99 -15.25
N SER A 339 11.05 22.61 -15.36
CA SER A 339 10.79 24.00 -14.96
C SER A 339 10.67 24.19 -13.44
N MET A 340 10.43 23.12 -12.67
CA MET A 340 10.41 23.18 -11.22
C MET A 340 11.80 23.50 -10.65
N LYS A 341 11.83 24.22 -9.53
CA LYS A 341 13.06 24.61 -8.82
C LYS A 341 13.76 23.36 -8.25
N THR A 342 15.02 23.18 -8.63
CA THR A 342 15.96 22.23 -8.01
C THR A 342 17.00 22.96 -7.15
N PHE A 343 17.74 22.19 -6.35
CA PHE A 343 18.68 22.71 -5.34
C PHE A 343 20.11 22.15 -5.51
N PRO A 344 20.77 22.35 -6.68
CA PRO A 344 22.09 21.79 -6.98
C PRO A 344 23.21 22.29 -6.06
N GLU A 345 22.98 23.34 -5.28
CA GLU A 345 23.86 23.84 -4.22
C GLU A 345 23.79 23.02 -2.93
N LEU A 346 22.70 22.28 -2.72
CA LEU A 346 22.48 21.44 -1.54
C LEU A 346 22.58 19.95 -1.83
N SER A 347 22.18 19.51 -3.04
CA SER A 347 22.23 18.12 -3.49
C SER A 347 22.24 18.00 -5.02
N ASP A 348 22.94 17.01 -5.56
CA ASP A 348 22.92 16.64 -6.98
C ASP A 348 21.59 15.96 -7.41
N SER A 349 20.64 15.75 -6.49
CA SER A 349 19.35 15.12 -6.76
C SER A 349 18.21 15.80 -6.01
N THR A 350 17.16 16.16 -6.75
CA THR A 350 15.88 16.62 -6.20
C THR A 350 14.78 15.63 -6.58
N CYS A 351 14.00 15.18 -5.60
CA CYS A 351 12.90 14.25 -5.83
C CYS A 351 11.55 14.93 -5.62
N PHE A 352 10.78 15.11 -6.68
CA PHE A 352 9.42 15.63 -6.63
C PHE A 352 8.46 14.48 -6.36
N THR A 353 7.64 14.62 -5.32
CA THR A 353 6.67 13.60 -4.91
C THR A 353 5.28 14.02 -5.35
N PHE A 354 4.53 13.08 -5.92
CA PHE A 354 3.16 13.27 -6.39
C PHE A 354 2.26 12.16 -5.88
N GLU A 355 0.96 12.46 -5.82
CA GLU A 355 -0.10 11.46 -5.76
C GLU A 355 -0.69 11.29 -7.17
N ALA A 356 -0.58 10.08 -7.71
CA ALA A 356 -1.18 9.71 -8.99
C ALA A 356 -2.60 9.19 -8.76
N VAL A 357 -3.58 9.87 -9.34
CA VAL A 357 -5.00 9.50 -9.27
C VAL A 357 -5.49 9.29 -10.70
N CYS A 358 -6.06 8.13 -10.99
CA CYS A 358 -6.78 7.91 -12.24
C CYS A 358 -8.29 7.85 -12.01
N ALA A 359 -9.04 8.39 -12.96
CA ALA A 359 -10.49 8.33 -12.95
C ALA A 359 -10.97 6.89 -12.76
N HIS A 360 -11.95 6.69 -11.88
CA HIS A 360 -12.55 5.40 -11.56
C HIS A 360 -11.55 4.33 -11.09
N ARG A 361 -10.44 4.76 -10.47
CA ARG A 361 -9.35 3.88 -10.01
C ARG A 361 -8.80 3.00 -11.14
N LYS A 362 -8.77 3.51 -12.38
CA LYS A 362 -8.34 2.73 -13.55
C LYS A 362 -7.61 3.61 -14.58
N GLY A 363 -6.37 3.26 -14.87
CA GLY A 363 -5.61 3.83 -15.98
C GLY A 363 -6.10 3.34 -17.35
N LEU A 364 -5.40 3.77 -18.39
CA LEU A 364 -5.56 3.29 -19.77
C LEU A 364 -4.49 2.25 -20.09
N PHE A 365 -4.46 1.77 -21.34
CA PHE A 365 -3.47 0.81 -21.88
C PHE A 365 -3.50 -0.57 -21.22
N GLY A 366 -4.70 -1.15 -21.11
CA GLY A 366 -4.93 -2.47 -20.51
C GLY A 366 -4.77 -2.51 -18.99
N ASP A 367 -4.74 -1.35 -18.33
CA ASP A 367 -4.68 -1.28 -16.87
C ASP A 367 -5.92 -1.92 -16.22
N ARG A 368 -5.73 -2.44 -15.01
CA ARG A 368 -6.81 -3.01 -14.21
C ARG A 368 -7.44 -1.95 -13.31
N SER A 369 -8.62 -2.26 -12.76
CA SER A 369 -9.15 -1.47 -11.66
C SER A 369 -8.35 -1.74 -10.38
N HIS A 370 -7.91 -0.68 -9.72
CA HIS A 370 -7.12 -0.71 -8.49
C HIS A 370 -8.05 -0.73 -7.28
N VAL A 371 -8.49 -1.93 -6.89
CA VAL A 371 -9.44 -2.16 -5.79
C VAL A 371 -8.84 -1.95 -4.41
N GLU A 372 -7.52 -1.81 -4.32
CA GLU A 372 -6.78 -1.41 -3.13
C GLU A 372 -7.02 0.06 -2.75
N LEU A 373 -7.46 0.90 -3.69
CA LEU A 373 -7.84 2.29 -3.41
C LEU A 373 -9.31 2.31 -2.93
N ALA A 374 -9.53 2.88 -1.74
CA ALA A 374 -10.83 3.01 -1.10
C ALA A 374 -11.71 4.08 -1.73
N VAL A 375 -11.09 5.18 -2.18
CA VAL A 375 -11.79 6.34 -2.76
C VAL A 375 -11.75 6.29 -4.28
N GLU A 376 -12.90 6.55 -4.89
CA GLU A 376 -13.02 6.70 -6.33
C GLU A 376 -13.16 8.18 -6.71
N TYR A 377 -12.45 8.58 -7.76
CA TYR A 377 -12.44 9.93 -8.29
C TYR A 377 -12.97 9.93 -9.73
N PRO A 378 -13.72 10.95 -10.16
CA PRO A 378 -14.23 11.03 -11.52
C PRO A 378 -13.19 11.53 -12.54
N ILE A 379 -12.04 12.02 -12.08
CA ILE A 379 -11.03 12.67 -12.92
C ILE A 379 -9.63 12.09 -12.69
N ASP A 380 -8.80 12.14 -13.73
CA ASP A 380 -7.37 11.89 -13.63
C ASP A 380 -6.68 13.12 -13.01
N ARG A 381 -5.78 12.92 -12.05
CA ARG A 381 -4.99 14.00 -11.42
C ARG A 381 -3.55 13.55 -11.19
N LEU A 382 -2.63 14.50 -11.31
CA LEU A 382 -1.26 14.35 -10.81
C LEU A 382 -1.00 15.45 -9.78
N VAL A 383 -1.16 15.11 -8.51
CA VAL A 383 -1.18 16.07 -7.42
C VAL A 383 0.21 16.20 -6.79
N PHE A 384 0.83 17.39 -6.84
CA PHE A 384 2.15 17.64 -6.27
C PHE A 384 2.11 17.70 -4.74
N LEU A 385 2.88 16.85 -4.07
CA LEU A 385 2.90 16.74 -2.61
C LEU A 385 4.08 17.48 -1.97
N GLY A 386 5.17 17.68 -2.72
CA GLY A 386 6.37 18.38 -2.25
C GLY A 386 7.66 17.89 -2.90
N ALA A 387 8.78 18.50 -2.50
CA ALA A 387 10.11 18.23 -3.05
C ALA A 387 11.09 17.82 -1.95
N SER A 388 11.89 16.79 -2.24
CA SER A 388 12.96 16.31 -1.37
C SER A 388 14.33 16.70 -1.90
N ILE A 389 15.19 17.22 -1.02
CA ILE A 389 16.62 17.43 -1.28
C ILE A 389 17.37 16.17 -0.84
N ALA A 390 17.75 15.32 -1.79
CA ALA A 390 18.05 13.91 -1.52
C ALA A 390 19.18 13.70 -0.51
N GLU A 391 20.34 14.31 -0.76
CA GLU A 391 21.52 14.18 0.12
C GLU A 391 21.33 14.82 1.49
N ARG A 392 20.36 15.74 1.63
CA ARG A 392 20.05 16.42 2.91
C ARG A 392 18.89 15.77 3.66
N ARG A 393 18.26 14.75 3.08
CA ARG A 393 17.12 14.03 3.69
C ARG A 393 16.00 14.99 4.11
N PHE A 394 15.86 16.10 3.40
CA PHE A 394 14.96 17.20 3.76
C PHE A 394 13.79 17.24 2.80
N PHE A 395 12.56 17.19 3.32
CA PHE A 395 11.33 17.28 2.55
C PHE A 395 10.67 18.65 2.73
N ILE A 396 10.40 19.32 1.61
CA ILE A 396 9.68 20.58 1.52
C ILE A 396 8.25 20.27 1.07
N PRO A 397 7.23 20.40 1.93
CA PRO A 397 5.84 20.14 1.55
C PRO A 397 5.34 21.15 0.52
N HIS A 398 4.39 20.75 -0.33
CA HIS A 398 3.86 21.61 -1.41
C HIS A 398 3.37 22.97 -0.91
N SER A 399 2.69 23.03 0.25
CA SER A 399 2.20 24.26 0.86
C SER A 399 3.31 25.29 1.13
N ILE A 400 4.51 24.83 1.48
CA ILE A 400 5.68 25.69 1.68
C ILE A 400 6.38 25.92 0.35
N TYR A 401 6.53 24.89 -0.50
CA TYR A 401 7.17 25.03 -1.80
C TYR A 401 6.45 26.09 -2.67
N GLY A 402 5.12 26.07 -2.71
CA GLY A 402 4.26 26.98 -3.49
C GLY A 402 4.29 28.43 -3.01
N GLU A 403 4.62 28.66 -1.73
CA GLU A 403 4.85 30.01 -1.19
C GLU A 403 6.14 30.64 -1.74
N HIS A 404 7.12 29.82 -2.14
CA HIS A 404 8.45 30.28 -2.57
C HIS A 404 8.70 30.12 -4.08
N TRP A 405 8.07 29.16 -4.73
CA TRP A 405 8.32 28.79 -6.13
C TRP A 405 7.03 28.41 -6.85
N PRO A 406 6.93 28.65 -8.17
CA PRO A 406 5.76 28.25 -8.94
C PRO A 406 5.63 26.72 -8.98
N ILE A 407 4.40 26.24 -8.87
CA ILE A 407 4.04 24.84 -9.03
C ILE A 407 3.22 24.74 -10.33
N PRO A 408 3.73 24.08 -11.39
CA PRO A 408 3.00 23.96 -12.65
C PRO A 408 1.96 22.81 -12.62
N PHE A 409 1.79 22.12 -11.50
CA PHE A 409 0.91 20.95 -11.32
C PHE A 409 -0.24 21.26 -10.38
N ASP A 410 -1.23 20.37 -10.34
CA ASP A 410 -2.29 20.43 -9.34
C ASP A 410 -1.70 20.28 -7.94
N GLU A 411 -2.28 21.01 -6.98
CA GLU A 411 -1.93 20.91 -5.56
C GLU A 411 -3.14 20.38 -4.77
N PRO A 412 -2.92 19.67 -3.66
CA PRO A 412 -4.00 19.41 -2.72
C PRO A 412 -4.54 20.73 -2.18
N LEU A 413 -5.85 20.78 -1.88
CA LEU A 413 -6.39 21.87 -1.08
C LEU A 413 -5.71 21.86 0.30
N TRP A 414 -5.23 23.01 0.78
CA TRP A 414 -4.50 23.10 2.04
C TRP A 414 -4.87 24.29 2.90
N TRP A 415 -4.61 24.20 4.20
CA TRP A 415 -4.98 25.19 5.22
C TRP A 415 -3.86 25.37 6.22
N ARG A 416 -3.65 26.60 6.69
CA ARG A 416 -2.79 26.87 7.84
C ARG A 416 -3.62 26.90 9.12
N VAL A 417 -3.27 26.02 10.06
CA VAL A 417 -3.98 25.83 11.33
C VAL A 417 -3.07 26.18 12.50
N SER A 418 -3.63 26.87 13.49
CA SER A 418 -2.95 27.26 14.74
C SER A 418 -3.49 26.54 15.99
N ASN A 419 -4.58 25.79 15.86
CA ASN A 419 -5.20 25.04 16.97
C ASN A 419 -5.82 23.72 16.49
N ALA A 420 -5.60 22.64 17.25
CA ALA A 420 -6.14 21.31 16.96
C ALA A 420 -7.68 21.24 16.93
N GLU A 421 -8.39 22.15 17.62
CA GLU A 421 -9.85 22.25 17.59
C GLU A 421 -10.36 22.58 16.17
N GLN A 422 -9.64 23.41 15.42
CA GLN A 422 -9.97 23.70 14.02
C GLN A 422 -9.88 22.42 13.16
N VAL A 423 -8.87 21.58 13.41
CA VAL A 423 -8.75 20.27 12.74
C VAL A 423 -9.95 19.38 13.08
N GLN A 424 -10.37 19.36 14.34
CA GLN A 424 -11.52 18.59 14.78
C GLN A 424 -12.81 19.04 14.07
N GLU A 425 -13.01 20.35 13.98
CA GLU A 425 -14.16 20.94 13.27
C GLU A 425 -14.13 20.55 11.80
N MET A 426 -12.99 20.75 11.12
CA MET A 426 -12.81 20.38 9.70
C MET A 426 -13.06 18.90 9.43
N MET A 427 -12.60 18.00 10.30
CA MET A 427 -12.84 16.55 10.19
C MET A 427 -14.32 16.20 10.41
N THR A 428 -14.96 16.84 11.38
CA THR A 428 -16.39 16.62 11.69
C THR A 428 -17.27 17.07 10.54
N ASP A 429 -16.97 18.24 9.97
CA ASP A 429 -17.68 18.80 8.84
C ASP A 429 -17.51 17.94 7.58
N MET A 430 -16.30 17.41 7.33
CA MET A 430 -16.05 16.53 6.20
C MET A 430 -16.78 15.18 6.34
N GLU A 431 -16.83 14.60 7.53
CA GLU A 431 -17.68 13.42 7.82
C GLU A 431 -19.17 13.71 7.61
N ALA A 432 -19.63 14.91 7.93
CA ALA A 432 -21.01 15.30 7.73
C ALA A 432 -21.37 15.36 6.24
N LEU A 433 -20.48 15.86 5.37
CA LEU A 433 -20.70 15.87 3.91
C LEU A 433 -21.00 14.46 3.37
N LEU A 434 -20.25 13.46 3.84
CA LEU A 434 -20.41 12.07 3.41
C LEU A 434 -21.74 11.45 3.85
N ARG A 435 -22.44 12.03 4.84
CA ARG A 435 -23.71 11.53 5.39
C ARG A 435 -24.95 12.26 4.87
N VAL A 436 -24.81 13.42 4.25
CA VAL A 436 -25.95 14.21 3.75
C VAL A 436 -26.38 13.76 2.35
N GLY A 437 -25.47 13.18 1.56
CA GLY A 437 -25.72 12.75 0.19
C GLY A 437 -26.01 13.92 -0.77
N PRO A 438 -25.81 13.75 -2.08
CA PRO A 438 -26.04 14.81 -3.07
C PRO A 438 -27.51 15.25 -3.17
N GLU A 439 -28.47 14.42 -2.75
CA GLU A 439 -29.91 14.68 -2.91
C GLU A 439 -30.63 15.25 -1.69
N GLY A 440 -29.95 15.67 -0.61
CA GLY A 440 -30.48 16.62 0.39
C GLY A 440 -31.88 16.37 1.01
N ALA A 441 -32.48 15.18 0.90
CA ALA A 441 -33.89 14.97 1.21
C ALA A 441 -34.14 13.59 1.86
N SER A 442 -34.04 13.56 3.18
CA SER A 442 -34.93 12.72 3.97
C SER A 442 -35.68 13.62 4.95
N THR A 443 -37.01 13.63 4.83
CA THR A 443 -37.96 14.38 5.67
C THR A 443 -38.20 13.70 7.03
N ASP A 444 -37.53 12.59 7.33
CA ASP A 444 -37.69 11.87 8.60
C ASP A 444 -36.94 12.56 9.75
N SER A 445 -37.59 13.61 10.25
CA SER A 445 -37.15 14.51 11.32
C SER A 445 -37.01 13.91 12.72
N LYS A 446 -37.02 12.57 12.88
CA LYS A 446 -37.13 11.91 14.19
C LYS A 446 -35.85 11.25 14.73
N GLN A 447 -34.70 11.31 14.06
CA GLN A 447 -33.43 10.84 14.63
C GLN A 447 -32.53 11.98 15.13
N HIS A 448 -32.06 11.82 16.37
CA HIS A 448 -31.49 12.84 17.27
C HIS A 448 -30.13 13.46 16.91
N ASN A 449 -29.65 13.34 15.67
CA ASN A 449 -28.40 13.99 15.24
C ASN A 449 -28.66 14.82 13.98
N LYS A 450 -29.32 15.98 14.14
CA LYS A 450 -29.43 16.97 13.06
C LYS A 450 -28.01 17.47 12.76
N ALA A 451 -27.44 17.03 11.63
CA ALA A 451 -26.28 17.71 11.05
C ALA A 451 -26.60 19.22 10.95
N PRO A 452 -25.64 20.12 11.23
CA PRO A 452 -25.85 21.54 11.07
C PRO A 452 -26.41 21.81 9.67
N ARG A 453 -27.56 22.49 9.58
CA ARG A 453 -28.26 22.75 8.29
C ARG A 453 -27.40 23.45 7.23
N SER A 454 -26.24 23.98 7.61
CA SER A 454 -25.38 24.86 6.83
C SER A 454 -24.29 24.18 6.00
N LEU A 455 -24.09 22.86 6.09
CA LEU A 455 -23.04 22.15 5.33
C LEU A 455 -23.65 21.00 4.54
N ARG A 456 -24.02 21.26 3.28
CA ARG A 456 -24.62 20.24 2.39
C ARG A 456 -23.72 19.86 1.22
N THR A 457 -22.81 20.75 0.83
CA THR A 457 -21.98 20.60 -0.37
C THR A 457 -20.50 20.83 -0.08
N VAL A 458 -19.64 20.36 -0.99
CA VAL A 458 -18.20 20.67 -0.96
C VAL A 458 -17.98 22.19 -1.03
N ALA A 459 -18.78 22.93 -1.79
CA ALA A 459 -18.72 24.38 -1.85
C ALA A 459 -19.02 25.04 -0.49
N ASP A 460 -20.02 24.55 0.25
CA ASP A 460 -20.31 25.04 1.62
C ASP A 460 -19.12 24.80 2.56
N TYR A 461 -18.51 23.62 2.46
CA TYR A 461 -17.31 23.26 3.23
C TYR A 461 -16.15 24.20 2.94
N LEU A 462 -15.84 24.44 1.66
CA LEU A 462 -14.73 25.30 1.25
C LEU A 462 -15.01 26.79 1.49
N LYS A 463 -16.27 27.19 1.53
CA LYS A 463 -16.66 28.55 1.96
C LYS A 463 -16.44 28.75 3.46
N LYS A 464 -16.76 27.74 4.28
CA LYS A 464 -16.52 27.75 5.72
C LYS A 464 -15.02 27.65 6.05
N HIS A 465 -14.34 26.70 5.42
CA HIS A 465 -12.93 26.40 5.59
C HIS A 465 -12.18 26.81 4.32
N LYS A 466 -11.94 28.11 4.14
CA LYS A 466 -11.27 28.62 2.95
C LYS A 466 -9.81 28.13 2.88
N PRO A 467 -9.40 27.40 1.83
CA PRO A 467 -8.03 26.94 1.66
C PRO A 467 -7.08 28.10 1.28
N ASN A 468 -5.80 27.86 1.50
CA ASN A 468 -4.67 28.76 1.27
C ASN A 468 -4.04 28.60 -0.12
N ASN A 469 -4.57 27.73 -0.99
CA ASN A 469 -4.09 27.56 -2.36
C ASN A 469 -4.04 28.90 -3.10
N LYS A 470 -2.98 29.09 -3.88
CA LYS A 470 -2.89 30.23 -4.78
C LYS A 470 -4.03 30.17 -5.78
N ASP A 471 -4.64 31.31 -6.06
CA ASP A 471 -5.73 31.44 -7.04
C ASP A 471 -7.00 30.64 -6.71
N PHE A 472 -7.22 30.27 -5.44
CA PHE A 472 -8.45 29.61 -5.01
C PHE A 472 -9.69 30.50 -5.24
N ASP A 473 -10.60 30.04 -6.10
CA ASP A 473 -11.92 30.63 -6.33
C ASP A 473 -13.01 29.78 -5.69
N PRO A 474 -13.75 30.26 -4.67
CA PRO A 474 -14.83 29.49 -4.03
C PRO A 474 -16.00 29.14 -4.97
N ASN A 475 -16.08 29.73 -6.16
CA ASN A 475 -17.12 29.44 -7.15
C ASN A 475 -16.69 28.43 -8.22
N ALA A 476 -15.39 28.10 -8.30
CA ALA A 476 -14.90 27.06 -9.19
C ALA A 476 -15.21 25.67 -8.61
N GLU A 477 -15.27 24.68 -9.49
CA GLU A 477 -15.36 23.28 -9.07
C GLU A 477 -14.02 22.83 -8.50
N HIS A 478 -14.02 22.37 -7.24
CA HIS A 478 -12.84 21.87 -6.56
C HIS A 478 -13.06 20.42 -6.13
N THR A 479 -12.02 19.60 -6.27
CA THR A 479 -12.02 18.24 -5.74
C THR A 479 -11.57 18.26 -4.28
N LEU A 480 -12.44 17.86 -3.37
CA LEU A 480 -12.10 17.59 -1.97
C LEU A 480 -11.78 16.10 -1.81
N ASP A 481 -10.62 15.79 -1.23
CA ASP A 481 -10.20 14.41 -1.03
C ASP A 481 -10.71 13.82 0.29
N PHE A 482 -11.40 12.67 0.22
CA PHE A 482 -12.13 12.06 1.34
C PHE A 482 -11.36 10.94 2.07
N GLU A 483 -10.05 10.82 1.91
CA GLU A 483 -9.26 9.98 2.82
C GLU A 483 -9.01 10.70 4.16
N GLY A 484 -8.88 12.03 4.14
CA GLY A 484 -8.64 12.88 5.30
C GLY A 484 -7.56 13.91 5.01
N PHE A 485 -6.65 14.12 5.97
CA PHE A 485 -5.57 15.10 5.87
C PHE A 485 -4.17 14.49 6.03
N VAL A 486 -3.25 15.09 5.30
CA VAL A 486 -1.84 15.17 5.66
C VAL A 486 -1.64 16.36 6.58
N ALA A 487 -0.94 16.16 7.69
CA ALA A 487 -0.59 17.22 8.63
C ALA A 487 0.93 17.43 8.66
N MET A 488 1.38 18.59 8.21
CA MET A 488 2.78 19.02 8.28
C MET A 488 2.95 19.92 9.50
N LYS A 489 3.30 19.32 10.64
CA LYS A 489 3.55 20.08 11.87
C LYS A 489 4.87 20.81 11.76
N TRP A 490 4.87 22.11 12.03
CA TRP A 490 6.13 22.85 12.16
C TRP A 490 6.86 22.36 13.41
N ALA A 491 8.09 21.87 13.24
CA ALA A 491 8.87 21.31 14.34
C ALA A 491 8.99 22.33 15.47
N SER A 492 8.63 21.92 16.68
CA SER A 492 8.58 22.81 17.84
C SER A 492 9.73 22.57 18.81
N LEU A 493 10.34 21.38 18.77
CA LEU A 493 11.47 21.06 19.61
C LEU A 493 12.75 21.52 18.91
N GLU A 494 13.47 22.41 19.56
CA GLU A 494 14.76 22.91 19.10
C GLU A 494 15.73 21.75 18.80
N SER A 495 15.69 20.68 19.59
CA SER A 495 16.51 19.48 19.40
C SER A 495 16.32 18.83 18.03
N THR A 496 15.10 18.82 17.49
CA THR A 496 14.82 18.25 16.16
C THR A 496 15.60 18.95 15.07
N VAL A 497 15.81 20.27 15.19
CA VAL A 497 16.53 21.10 14.21
C VAL A 497 18.02 21.20 14.56
N ARG A 498 18.34 21.38 15.84
CA ARG A 498 19.70 21.61 16.33
C ARG A 498 20.60 20.39 16.18
N ASP A 499 20.02 19.19 16.35
CA ASP A 499 20.81 17.96 16.39
C ASP A 499 20.94 17.28 15.01
N ASP A 500 20.29 17.80 13.95
CA ASP A 500 20.51 17.37 12.56
C ASP A 500 21.17 18.46 11.72
N ASN A 501 22.45 18.24 11.40
CA ASN A 501 23.25 19.17 10.60
C ASN A 501 22.69 19.40 9.19
N ASP A 502 22.07 18.41 8.56
CA ASP A 502 21.48 18.58 7.22
C ASP A 502 20.23 19.47 7.30
N TYR A 503 19.39 19.29 8.32
CA TYR A 503 18.19 20.11 8.52
C TYR A 503 18.55 21.57 8.78
N ARG A 504 19.53 21.81 9.68
CA ARG A 504 20.03 23.16 9.94
C ARG A 504 20.58 23.80 8.67
N LYS A 505 21.43 23.09 7.91
CA LYS A 505 22.02 23.60 6.68
C LYS A 505 20.95 24.02 5.66
N VAL A 506 19.93 23.18 5.43
CA VAL A 506 18.84 23.50 4.50
C VAL A 506 18.00 24.67 5.02
N SER A 507 17.62 24.64 6.31
CA SER A 507 16.80 25.69 6.93
C SER A 507 17.49 27.06 6.89
N GLU A 508 18.79 27.14 7.17
CA GLU A 508 19.56 28.38 7.08
C GLU A 508 19.74 28.88 5.65
N THR A 509 20.02 27.96 4.71
CA THR A 509 20.24 28.31 3.29
C THR A 509 18.96 28.79 2.62
N LEU A 510 17.84 28.09 2.84
CA LEU A 510 16.57 28.34 2.14
C LEU A 510 15.57 29.14 2.97
N LYS A 511 15.84 29.37 4.27
CA LYS A 511 14.95 30.03 5.24
C LYS A 511 13.60 29.33 5.40
N LEU A 512 13.62 28.00 5.34
CA LEU A 512 12.43 27.16 5.46
C LEU A 512 12.32 26.52 6.86
N PRO A 513 11.10 26.33 7.39
CA PRO A 513 10.91 25.59 8.62
C PRO A 513 11.10 24.08 8.40
N VAL A 514 11.51 23.38 9.44
CA VAL A 514 11.47 21.90 9.48
C VAL A 514 10.05 21.46 9.78
N THR A 515 9.54 20.45 9.07
CA THR A 515 8.20 19.91 9.27
C THR A 515 8.21 18.43 9.65
N ILE A 516 7.20 18.02 10.41
CA ILE A 516 6.96 16.64 10.85
C ILE A 516 5.68 16.16 10.18
N TYR A 517 5.82 15.13 9.35
CA TYR A 517 4.74 14.59 8.54
C TYR A 517 3.89 13.60 9.36
N SER A 518 2.57 13.80 9.36
CA SER A 518 1.56 12.93 9.97
C SER A 518 0.34 12.78 9.05
N LYS A 519 -0.48 11.76 9.30
CA LYS A 519 -1.72 11.48 8.56
C LYS A 519 -2.90 11.44 9.53
N ILE A 520 -4.01 12.07 9.17
CA ILE A 520 -5.27 12.08 9.91
C ILE A 520 -6.35 11.59 8.95
N LYS A 521 -6.80 10.35 9.09
CA LYS A 521 -7.80 9.75 8.19
C LYS A 521 -9.23 9.99 8.67
N LEU A 522 -10.20 9.96 7.77
CA LEU A 522 -11.62 9.99 8.11
C LEU A 522 -12.08 8.65 8.72
N VAL A 523 -13.12 8.71 9.55
CA VAL A 523 -13.84 7.52 10.06
C VAL A 523 -14.43 6.74 8.89
N ALA A 524 -15.01 7.44 7.90
CA ALA A 524 -15.53 6.84 6.69
C ALA A 524 -14.46 6.03 5.96
N TYR A 525 -13.28 6.62 5.76
CA TYR A 525 -12.16 5.95 5.13
C TYR A 525 -11.71 4.71 5.91
N TYR A 526 -11.52 4.79 7.24
CA TYR A 526 -11.15 3.62 8.04
C TYR A 526 -12.13 2.47 7.89
N LYS A 527 -13.43 2.78 7.84
CA LYS A 527 -14.47 1.77 7.74
C LYS A 527 -14.64 1.21 6.32
N ALA A 528 -14.24 1.97 5.30
CA ALA A 528 -14.43 1.65 3.89
C ALA A 528 -13.17 1.19 3.14
N HIS A 529 -11.98 1.33 3.72
CA HIS A 529 -10.73 0.89 3.07
C HIS A 529 -10.50 -0.63 3.19
N HIS A 530 -10.87 -1.22 4.32
CA HIS A 530 -10.83 -2.68 4.52
C HIS A 530 -12.16 -3.18 5.06
N LEU A 531 -12.59 -4.34 4.54
CA LEU A 531 -13.83 -4.96 4.99
C LEU A 531 -13.63 -5.58 6.37
N HIS A 532 -14.37 -5.04 7.34
CA HIS A 532 -14.56 -5.64 8.66
C HIS A 532 -16.05 -5.86 8.89
N THR A 533 -16.41 -6.99 9.48
CA THR A 533 -17.81 -7.37 9.71
C THR A 533 -18.56 -6.34 10.53
N GLU A 534 -17.90 -5.80 11.56
CA GLU A 534 -18.42 -4.74 12.42
C GLU A 534 -18.71 -3.43 11.66
N ASN A 535 -18.13 -3.25 10.48
CA ASN A 535 -18.34 -2.06 9.65
C ASN A 535 -19.50 -2.23 8.66
N LEU A 536 -20.05 -3.44 8.46
CA LEU A 536 -21.13 -3.67 7.49
C LEU A 536 -22.34 -2.73 7.66
N PRO A 537 -22.87 -2.51 8.88
CA PRO A 537 -23.99 -1.57 9.05
C PRO A 537 -23.63 -0.15 8.62
N TYR A 538 -22.39 0.28 8.90
CA TYR A 538 -21.91 1.60 8.53
C TYR A 538 -21.71 1.73 7.01
N LEU A 539 -21.16 0.70 6.36
CA LEU A 539 -20.97 0.69 4.91
C LEU A 539 -22.31 0.69 4.16
N PHE A 540 -23.31 0.00 4.69
CA PHE A 540 -24.66 0.02 4.14
C PHE A 540 -25.34 1.39 4.28
N GLU A 541 -25.07 2.13 5.36
CA GLU A 541 -25.54 3.51 5.52
C GLU A 541 -24.78 4.45 4.57
N LEU A 542 -23.45 4.34 4.54
CA LEU A 542 -22.55 5.16 3.73
C LEU A 542 -22.84 5.02 2.23
N SER A 543 -23.25 3.84 1.76
CA SER A 543 -23.54 3.61 0.34
C SER A 543 -24.67 4.50 -0.20
N ARG A 544 -25.63 4.87 0.66
CA ARG A 544 -26.79 5.69 0.30
C ARG A 544 -26.41 7.12 -0.07
N THR A 545 -25.28 7.60 0.45
CA THR A 545 -24.88 9.00 0.36
C THR A 545 -23.52 9.20 -0.30
N ALA A 546 -22.62 8.23 -0.17
CA ALA A 546 -21.25 8.28 -0.66
C ALA A 546 -20.81 6.95 -1.31
N GLY A 547 -21.75 6.16 -1.84
CA GLY A 547 -21.43 4.90 -2.55
C GLY A 547 -20.54 5.11 -3.80
N ASP A 548 -20.68 6.25 -4.48
CA ASP A 548 -19.84 6.59 -5.62
C ASP A 548 -18.43 7.03 -5.21
N THR A 549 -18.29 7.62 -4.02
CA THR A 549 -16.98 7.97 -3.45
C THR A 549 -16.28 6.74 -2.85
N PHE A 550 -17.03 5.84 -2.21
CA PHE A 550 -16.51 4.63 -1.55
C PHE A 550 -17.10 3.37 -2.18
N PRO A 551 -16.49 2.82 -3.25
CA PRO A 551 -17.04 1.69 -3.98
C PRO A 551 -17.25 0.43 -3.15
N LEU A 552 -16.49 0.23 -2.07
CA LEU A 552 -16.74 -0.87 -1.13
C LEU A 552 -18.12 -0.75 -0.49
N ALA A 553 -18.53 0.46 -0.10
CA ALA A 553 -19.85 0.71 0.47
C ALA A 553 -20.96 0.40 -0.54
N ARG A 554 -20.83 0.87 -1.79
CA ARG A 554 -21.77 0.56 -2.88
C ARG A 554 -21.90 -0.95 -3.09
N ARG A 555 -20.78 -1.67 -3.26
CA ARG A 555 -20.80 -3.13 -3.46
C ARG A 555 -21.40 -3.90 -2.28
N VAL A 556 -21.13 -3.46 -1.05
CA VAL A 556 -21.75 -4.04 0.15
C VAL A 556 -23.26 -3.86 0.11
N ALA A 557 -23.74 -2.67 -0.27
CA ALA A 557 -25.17 -2.40 -0.36
C ALA A 557 -25.85 -3.12 -1.51
N ASP A 558 -25.20 -3.25 -2.67
CA ASP A 558 -25.70 -4.03 -3.80
C ASP A 558 -25.90 -5.50 -3.39
N LEU A 559 -24.85 -6.07 -2.76
CA LEU A 559 -24.83 -7.48 -2.35
C LEU A 559 -25.82 -7.76 -1.20
N LEU A 560 -25.95 -6.83 -0.26
CA LEU A 560 -26.78 -6.98 0.94
C LEU A 560 -28.12 -6.25 0.85
N SER A 561 -28.50 -5.78 -0.34
CA SER A 561 -29.80 -5.14 -0.54
C SER A 561 -30.92 -6.11 -0.15
N PRO A 562 -32.04 -5.63 0.42
CA PRO A 562 -33.08 -6.50 0.97
C PRO A 562 -33.54 -7.58 -0.02
N GLY A 563 -33.22 -8.83 0.30
CA GLY A 563 -33.60 -9.99 -0.51
C GLY A 563 -32.67 -10.34 -1.68
N ALA A 564 -31.70 -9.50 -2.06
CA ALA A 564 -30.82 -9.80 -3.20
C ALA A 564 -29.95 -11.03 -2.97
N MET A 565 -29.22 -11.06 -1.84
CA MET A 565 -28.44 -12.24 -1.47
C MET A 565 -29.32 -13.48 -1.31
N ASN A 566 -30.50 -13.35 -0.70
CA ASN A 566 -31.42 -14.48 -0.51
C ASN A 566 -31.93 -15.02 -1.84
N ALA A 567 -32.26 -14.15 -2.80
CA ALA A 567 -32.69 -14.54 -4.14
C ALA A 567 -31.58 -15.31 -4.87
N SER A 568 -30.34 -14.80 -4.83
CA SER A 568 -29.18 -15.50 -5.41
C SER A 568 -28.92 -16.84 -4.73
N LEU A 569 -28.98 -16.91 -3.40
CA LEU A 569 -28.80 -18.15 -2.66
C LEU A 569 -29.93 -19.16 -2.90
N LYS A 570 -31.18 -18.72 -3.09
CA LYS A 570 -32.31 -19.60 -3.45
C LYS A 570 -32.10 -20.20 -4.84
N SER A 571 -31.69 -19.38 -5.81
CA SER A 571 -31.32 -19.85 -7.16
C SER A 571 -30.19 -20.88 -7.13
N ILE A 572 -29.13 -20.61 -6.34
CA ILE A 572 -28.04 -21.57 -6.12
C ILE A 572 -28.57 -22.84 -5.44
N ALA A 573 -29.43 -22.74 -4.42
CA ALA A 573 -29.93 -23.89 -3.69
C ALA A 573 -30.67 -24.88 -4.59
N THR A 574 -31.44 -24.39 -5.56
CA THR A 574 -32.07 -25.24 -6.58
C THR A 574 -31.03 -25.98 -7.43
N ALA A 575 -30.02 -25.28 -7.95
CA ALA A 575 -28.94 -25.91 -8.71
C ALA A 575 -28.12 -26.91 -7.87
N LEU A 576 -27.90 -26.59 -6.59
CA LEU A 576 -27.19 -27.46 -5.66
C LEU A 576 -27.99 -28.71 -5.32
N ALA A 577 -29.32 -28.65 -5.26
CA ALA A 577 -30.14 -29.82 -4.98
C ALA A 577 -29.94 -30.90 -6.06
N GLU A 578 -29.82 -30.49 -7.33
CA GLU A 578 -29.53 -31.39 -8.46
C GLU A 578 -28.12 -31.97 -8.38
N VAL A 579 -27.11 -31.12 -8.18
CA VAL A 579 -25.70 -31.55 -8.14
C VAL A 579 -25.38 -32.42 -6.93
N LEU A 580 -26.06 -32.16 -5.81
CA LEU A 580 -25.91 -32.91 -4.58
C LEU A 580 -26.85 -34.10 -4.53
N ASP A 581 -27.67 -34.40 -5.55
CA ASP A 581 -28.51 -35.59 -5.51
C ASP A 581 -27.65 -36.86 -5.58
N ILE A 582 -27.48 -37.49 -4.42
CA ILE A 582 -26.72 -38.73 -4.25
C ILE A 582 -27.57 -39.98 -4.52
N ALA A 583 -28.88 -39.82 -4.70
CA ALA A 583 -29.74 -40.92 -5.14
C ALA A 583 -29.61 -41.18 -6.65
N SER A 584 -29.12 -40.19 -7.40
CA SER A 584 -28.77 -40.35 -8.82
C SER A 584 -27.68 -41.41 -9.01
N ALA A 585 -27.90 -42.33 -9.95
CA ALA A 585 -26.93 -43.36 -10.31
C ALA A 585 -25.59 -42.76 -10.77
N ASP A 586 -25.62 -41.55 -11.34
CA ASP A 586 -24.46 -40.84 -11.87
C ASP A 586 -23.93 -39.78 -10.90
N SER A 587 -24.19 -39.92 -9.59
CA SER A 587 -23.75 -38.94 -8.59
C SER A 587 -22.22 -38.81 -8.55
N LYS A 588 -21.72 -37.73 -9.16
CA LYS A 588 -20.30 -37.34 -9.12
C LYS A 588 -19.81 -37.17 -7.68
N LEU A 589 -20.66 -36.61 -6.82
CA LEU A 589 -20.33 -36.36 -5.41
C LEU A 589 -20.10 -37.66 -4.63
N LEU A 590 -20.98 -38.66 -4.81
CA LEU A 590 -20.83 -39.97 -4.17
C LEU A 590 -19.56 -40.67 -4.67
N THR A 591 -19.30 -40.60 -5.98
CA THR A 591 -18.10 -41.17 -6.61
C THR A 591 -16.82 -40.58 -6.00
N LEU A 592 -16.73 -39.25 -5.87
CA LEU A 592 -15.60 -38.56 -5.24
C LEU A 592 -15.43 -38.98 -3.77
N ALA A 593 -16.53 -39.08 -3.01
CA ALA A 593 -16.50 -39.47 -1.61
C ALA A 593 -16.00 -40.91 -1.42
N GLN A 594 -16.46 -41.83 -2.26
CA GLN A 594 -16.03 -43.23 -2.25
C GLN A 594 -14.55 -43.36 -2.63
N HIS A 595 -14.11 -42.67 -3.68
CA HIS A 595 -12.71 -42.64 -4.10
C HIS A 595 -11.80 -42.18 -2.95
N ARG A 596 -12.11 -41.06 -2.31
CA ARG A 596 -11.31 -40.53 -1.21
C ARG A 596 -11.27 -41.46 0.02
N PHE A 597 -12.37 -42.15 0.31
CA PHE A 597 -12.38 -43.16 1.36
C PHE A 597 -11.50 -44.38 1.01
N GLN A 598 -11.50 -44.82 -0.25
CA GLN A 598 -10.62 -45.88 -0.73
C GLN A 598 -9.14 -45.48 -0.60
N GLU A 599 -8.78 -44.25 -0.98
CA GLU A 599 -7.42 -43.72 -0.80
C GLU A 599 -7.01 -43.69 0.68
N LYS A 600 -7.87 -43.20 1.57
CA LYS A 600 -7.61 -43.21 3.02
C LYS A 600 -7.43 -44.63 3.56
N THR A 601 -8.23 -45.57 3.08
CA THR A 601 -8.14 -46.99 3.46
C THR A 601 -6.85 -47.61 2.97
N LYS A 602 -6.45 -47.33 1.72
CA LYS A 602 -5.17 -47.76 1.14
C LYS A 602 -3.99 -47.20 1.94
N ALA A 603 -3.97 -45.90 2.21
CA ALA A 603 -2.92 -45.24 2.99
C ALA A 603 -2.85 -45.76 4.45
N ALA A 604 -3.99 -46.08 5.07
CA ALA A 604 -4.01 -46.69 6.41
C ALA A 604 -3.43 -48.11 6.38
N LYS A 605 -3.78 -48.92 5.37
CA LYS A 605 -3.24 -50.27 5.17
C LYS A 605 -1.73 -50.25 4.96
N GLU A 606 -1.22 -49.35 4.11
CA GLU A 606 0.21 -49.17 3.83
C GLU A 606 1.00 -48.75 5.07
N LYS A 607 0.38 -47.97 5.98
CA LYS A 607 1.00 -47.53 7.24
C LYS A 607 0.81 -48.51 8.41
N GLY A 608 0.21 -49.69 8.19
CA GLY A 608 -0.13 -50.63 9.26
C GLY A 608 -1.16 -50.09 10.27
N GLY A 609 -1.91 -49.06 9.89
CA GLY A 609 -2.94 -48.43 10.71
C GLY A 609 -4.27 -49.20 10.68
N LYS A 610 -5.13 -48.93 11.65
CA LYS A 610 -6.50 -49.50 11.71
C LYS A 610 -7.32 -49.02 10.51
N ILE A 611 -7.83 -49.96 9.71
CA ILE A 611 -8.71 -49.67 8.57
C ILE A 611 -10.04 -49.08 9.09
N PRO A 612 -10.45 -47.88 8.65
CA PRO A 612 -11.72 -47.30 9.05
C PRO A 612 -12.90 -48.13 8.52
N LYS A 613 -13.99 -48.20 9.28
CA LYS A 613 -15.24 -48.84 8.81
C LYS A 613 -15.78 -48.08 7.59
N ASN A 614 -16.26 -48.80 6.58
CA ASN A 614 -16.85 -48.19 5.39
C ASN A 614 -18.11 -47.37 5.77
N PRO A 615 -18.08 -46.03 5.67
CA PRO A 615 -19.19 -45.18 6.05
C PRO A 615 -20.36 -45.26 5.05
N PHE A 616 -20.13 -45.78 3.85
CA PHE A 616 -21.11 -45.91 2.77
C PHE A 616 -21.84 -47.26 2.76
N ARG A 617 -21.57 -48.14 3.73
CA ARG A 617 -22.32 -49.39 3.86
C ARG A 617 -23.77 -49.08 4.25
N ASP A 618 -24.71 -49.65 3.50
CA ASP A 618 -26.15 -49.46 3.67
C ASP A 618 -26.52 -47.95 3.67
N LEU A 619 -25.87 -47.15 2.82
CA LEU A 619 -26.07 -45.70 2.77
C LEU A 619 -27.50 -45.36 2.34
N GLU A 620 -28.02 -46.07 1.34
CA GLU A 620 -29.35 -45.92 0.75
C GLU A 620 -30.49 -46.14 1.75
N LYS A 621 -30.25 -46.92 2.81
CA LYS A 621 -31.23 -47.19 3.88
C LYS A 621 -31.31 -46.05 4.90
N ARG A 622 -30.40 -45.07 4.85
CA ARG A 622 -30.34 -43.96 5.81
C ARG A 622 -31.20 -42.79 5.32
N PRO A 623 -31.74 -41.95 6.22
CA PRO A 623 -32.37 -40.69 5.83
C PRO A 623 -31.44 -39.83 4.96
N MET A 624 -31.97 -39.18 3.93
CA MET A 624 -31.20 -38.36 2.96
C MET A 624 -30.25 -37.36 3.64
N ALA A 625 -30.70 -36.69 4.70
CA ALA A 625 -29.85 -35.77 5.47
C ALA A 625 -28.61 -36.45 6.10
N ILE A 626 -28.73 -37.71 6.54
CA ILE A 626 -27.59 -38.50 7.05
C ILE A 626 -26.69 -38.92 5.90
N GLN A 627 -27.26 -39.36 4.78
CA GLN A 627 -26.49 -39.73 3.59
C GLN A 627 -25.61 -38.56 3.11
N GLN A 628 -26.20 -37.37 2.98
CA GLN A 628 -25.51 -36.14 2.57
C GLN A 628 -24.38 -35.75 3.52
N ARG A 629 -24.62 -35.81 4.84
CA ARG A 629 -23.59 -35.54 5.85
C ARG A 629 -22.42 -36.51 5.74
N ILE A 630 -22.69 -37.80 5.49
CA ILE A 630 -21.64 -38.81 5.31
C ILE A 630 -20.83 -38.50 4.05
N VAL A 631 -21.50 -38.23 2.93
CA VAL A 631 -20.84 -37.94 1.65
C VAL A 631 -19.99 -36.66 1.76
N LEU A 632 -20.56 -35.54 2.23
CA LEU A 632 -19.84 -34.26 2.37
C LEU A 632 -18.66 -34.30 3.37
N ALA A 633 -18.71 -35.18 4.37
CA ALA A 633 -17.59 -35.42 5.28
C ALA A 633 -16.42 -36.16 4.61
N HIS A 634 -16.67 -36.84 3.49
CA HIS A 634 -15.70 -37.64 2.75
C HIS A 634 -15.27 -37.01 1.41
N VAL A 635 -15.81 -35.87 0.99
CA VAL A 635 -15.30 -35.07 -0.13
C VAL A 635 -14.35 -33.98 0.39
N ASP A 636 -13.18 -33.81 -0.23
CA ASP A 636 -12.29 -32.69 0.07
C ASP A 636 -12.88 -31.35 -0.34
N GLU A 637 -12.39 -30.30 0.32
CA GLU A 637 -12.84 -28.95 0.08
C GLU A 637 -12.57 -28.54 -1.37
N GLN A 638 -11.43 -28.94 -1.94
CA GLN A 638 -11.07 -28.59 -3.31
C GLN A 638 -12.02 -29.19 -4.33
N SER A 639 -12.19 -30.51 -4.35
CA SER A 639 -13.05 -31.20 -5.32
C SER A 639 -14.50 -30.74 -5.23
N LEU A 640 -15.02 -30.55 -4.02
CA LEU A 640 -16.37 -29.99 -3.84
C LEU A 640 -16.41 -28.52 -4.29
N GLY A 641 -15.41 -27.72 -3.91
CA GLY A 641 -15.31 -26.31 -4.27
C GLY A 641 -15.31 -26.10 -5.79
N GLU A 642 -14.53 -26.87 -6.54
CA GLU A 642 -14.49 -26.84 -8.00
C GLU A 642 -15.86 -27.13 -8.63
N MET A 643 -16.65 -28.04 -8.03
CA MET A 643 -18.03 -28.28 -8.46
C MET A 643 -18.97 -27.09 -8.12
N LEU A 644 -18.78 -26.46 -6.97
CA LEU A 644 -19.62 -25.35 -6.48
C LEU A 644 -19.33 -24.02 -7.19
N THR A 645 -18.06 -23.75 -7.53
CA THR A 645 -17.59 -22.45 -8.02
C THR A 645 -18.40 -21.94 -9.23
N PRO A 646 -18.65 -22.72 -10.30
CA PRO A 646 -19.41 -22.23 -11.45
C PRO A 646 -20.85 -21.80 -11.13
N MET A 647 -21.49 -22.46 -10.16
CA MET A 647 -22.86 -22.12 -9.73
C MET A 647 -22.88 -20.80 -8.95
N TYR A 648 -21.94 -20.67 -8.00
CA TYR A 648 -21.81 -19.44 -7.22
C TYR A 648 -21.35 -18.25 -8.10
N ALA A 649 -20.38 -18.43 -8.99
CA ALA A 649 -19.90 -17.37 -9.89
C ALA A 649 -20.99 -16.87 -10.85
N ARG A 650 -21.92 -17.75 -11.27
CA ARG A 650 -23.09 -17.35 -12.08
C ARG A 650 -24.05 -16.44 -11.32
N ALA A 651 -24.34 -16.79 -10.07
CA ALA A 651 -25.25 -16.01 -9.22
C ALA A 651 -24.57 -14.78 -8.59
N PHE A 652 -23.23 -14.80 -8.51
CA PHE A 652 -22.40 -13.77 -7.95
C PHE A 652 -21.21 -13.47 -8.88
N PRO A 653 -21.41 -12.66 -9.94
CA PRO A 653 -20.36 -12.39 -10.94
C PRO A 653 -19.10 -11.71 -10.40
N MET A 654 -19.18 -11.04 -9.25
CA MET A 654 -18.03 -10.43 -8.57
C MET A 654 -17.24 -11.39 -7.67
N LEU A 655 -17.59 -12.67 -7.63
CA LEU A 655 -16.88 -13.67 -6.83
C LEU A 655 -15.42 -13.79 -7.27
N ASP A 656 -14.49 -13.52 -6.35
CA ASP A 656 -13.06 -13.75 -6.58
C ASP A 656 -12.76 -15.26 -6.64
N MET A 657 -12.58 -15.76 -7.87
CA MET A 657 -12.31 -17.17 -8.15
C MET A 657 -10.90 -17.61 -7.73
N GLU A 658 -9.98 -16.66 -7.50
CA GLU A 658 -8.61 -16.94 -7.08
C GLU A 658 -8.44 -16.90 -5.55
N HIS A 659 -9.51 -16.61 -4.81
CA HIS A 659 -9.45 -16.47 -3.37
C HIS A 659 -9.05 -17.80 -2.67
N LYS A 660 -7.98 -17.76 -1.88
CA LYS A 660 -7.37 -18.96 -1.22
C LYS A 660 -8.35 -19.82 -0.41
N SER A 661 -9.38 -19.21 0.17
CA SER A 661 -10.38 -19.90 1.00
C SER A 661 -11.68 -20.23 0.26
N LEU A 662 -11.79 -19.92 -1.04
CA LEU A 662 -13.03 -20.00 -1.82
C LEU A 662 -13.75 -21.33 -1.60
N HIS A 663 -13.06 -22.42 -1.89
CA HIS A 663 -13.61 -23.77 -1.84
C HIS A 663 -14.13 -24.16 -0.45
N ALA A 664 -13.41 -23.79 0.60
CA ALA A 664 -13.81 -24.04 1.99
C ALA A 664 -15.07 -23.24 2.36
N THR A 665 -15.16 -21.96 1.97
CA THR A 665 -16.31 -21.11 2.28
C THR A 665 -17.54 -21.51 1.48
N LEU A 666 -17.42 -21.85 0.19
CA LEU A 666 -18.55 -22.38 -0.60
C LEU A 666 -19.10 -23.66 0.01
N LYS A 667 -18.24 -24.57 0.48
CA LYS A 667 -18.65 -25.77 1.21
C LYS A 667 -19.40 -25.44 2.50
N LYS A 668 -18.86 -24.54 3.34
CA LYS A 668 -19.52 -24.11 4.59
C LYS A 668 -20.91 -23.54 4.29
N LEU A 669 -21.01 -22.63 3.32
CA LEU A 669 -22.27 -21.99 2.95
C LEU A 669 -23.28 -23.01 2.41
N THR A 670 -22.85 -23.94 1.56
CA THR A 670 -23.69 -25.05 1.06
C THR A 670 -24.22 -25.92 2.20
N VAL A 671 -23.36 -26.31 3.15
CA VAL A 671 -23.72 -27.10 4.33
C VAL A 671 -24.69 -26.34 5.24
N MET A 672 -24.64 -25.01 5.26
CA MET A 672 -25.56 -24.17 6.03
C MET A 672 -26.93 -24.03 5.38
N ILE A 673 -26.96 -23.83 4.05
CA ILE A 673 -28.19 -23.77 3.26
C ILE A 673 -28.95 -25.09 3.34
N LYS A 674 -28.22 -26.21 3.26
CA LYS A 674 -28.76 -27.58 3.20
C LYS A 674 -29.85 -27.70 2.13
N PRO A 675 -29.48 -27.58 0.85
CA PRO A 675 -30.43 -27.64 -0.26
C PRO A 675 -31.22 -28.96 -0.33
N TRP A 676 -30.72 -30.04 0.28
CA TRP A 676 -31.35 -31.37 0.33
C TRP A 676 -32.38 -31.57 1.47
N GLU A 677 -32.57 -30.59 2.36
CA GLU A 677 -33.54 -30.67 3.47
C GLU A 677 -34.75 -29.76 3.19
N SER A 678 -35.96 -30.17 3.56
CA SER A 678 -37.12 -29.28 3.56
C SER A 678 -36.86 -28.04 4.44
N GLY A 679 -37.42 -26.90 4.05
CA GLY A 679 -37.19 -25.62 4.74
C GLY A 679 -35.87 -24.91 4.36
N CYS A 680 -35.25 -25.27 3.23
CA CYS A 680 -34.06 -24.59 2.70
C CYS A 680 -34.26 -23.08 2.54
N GLU A 681 -35.37 -22.66 1.94
CA GLU A 681 -35.68 -21.23 1.76
C GLU A 681 -35.76 -20.48 3.09
N LYS A 682 -36.43 -21.05 4.10
CA LYS A 682 -36.51 -20.47 5.44
C LYS A 682 -35.14 -20.35 6.10
N ARG A 683 -34.25 -21.34 5.90
CA ARG A 683 -32.86 -21.26 6.36
C ARG A 683 -32.11 -20.13 5.68
N ILE A 684 -32.25 -19.98 4.35
CA ILE A 684 -31.66 -18.86 3.59
C ILE A 684 -32.18 -17.53 4.13
N ASP A 685 -33.47 -17.41 4.38
CA ASP A 685 -34.06 -16.19 4.93
C ASP A 685 -33.58 -15.87 6.35
N GLN A 686 -33.06 -16.86 7.08
CA GLN A 686 -32.42 -16.72 8.39
C GLN A 686 -30.91 -16.50 8.32
N LEU A 687 -30.27 -16.62 7.14
CA LEU A 687 -28.85 -16.33 6.95
C LEU A 687 -28.63 -14.82 6.97
N GLY A 688 -28.55 -14.25 8.18
CA GLY A 688 -28.19 -12.85 8.37
C GLY A 688 -26.71 -12.57 8.12
N ILE A 689 -26.40 -11.28 7.93
CA ILE A 689 -25.03 -10.77 7.73
C ILE A 689 -24.09 -11.00 8.92
N GLY A 690 -24.64 -11.37 10.09
CA GLY A 690 -23.85 -11.78 11.25
C GLY A 690 -23.33 -13.22 11.17
N ASN A 691 -23.73 -14.00 10.15
CA ASN A 691 -23.28 -15.37 10.00
C ASN A 691 -21.83 -15.43 9.45
N PRO A 692 -20.89 -16.14 10.10
CA PRO A 692 -19.50 -16.19 9.65
C PRO A 692 -19.30 -16.68 8.21
N ALA A 693 -20.10 -17.66 7.74
CA ALA A 693 -19.98 -18.16 6.36
C ALA A 693 -20.49 -17.15 5.34
N VAL A 694 -21.53 -16.40 5.68
CA VAL A 694 -22.03 -15.27 4.85
C VAL A 694 -21.00 -14.16 4.79
N VAL A 695 -20.38 -13.80 5.91
CA VAL A 695 -19.34 -12.78 5.98
C VAL A 695 -18.11 -13.18 5.15
N GLU A 696 -17.62 -14.41 5.32
CA GLU A 696 -16.51 -14.94 4.51
C GLU A 696 -16.85 -14.91 3.02
N PHE A 697 -18.09 -15.28 2.66
CA PHE A 697 -18.54 -15.28 1.28
C PHE A 697 -18.67 -13.85 0.70
N VAL A 698 -19.22 -12.91 1.47
CA VAL A 698 -19.32 -11.49 1.13
C VAL A 698 -17.92 -10.92 0.86
N ALA A 699 -16.94 -11.22 1.71
CA ALA A 699 -15.56 -10.79 1.50
C ALA A 699 -14.97 -11.28 0.17
N MET A 700 -15.25 -12.54 -0.22
CA MET A 700 -14.83 -13.08 -1.52
C MET A 700 -15.51 -12.39 -2.69
N CYS A 701 -16.81 -12.10 -2.59
CA CYS A 701 -17.54 -11.29 -3.58
C CYS A 701 -16.99 -9.86 -3.70
N LEU A 702 -16.27 -9.38 -2.69
CA LEU A 702 -15.69 -8.05 -2.68
C LEU A 702 -14.21 -8.05 -3.09
N GLY A 703 -13.61 -9.22 -3.33
CA GLY A 703 -12.18 -9.39 -3.63
C GLY A 703 -11.29 -8.99 -2.46
N GLN A 704 -11.76 -9.21 -1.23
CA GLN A 704 -11.08 -8.83 0.01
C GLN A 704 -10.90 -10.06 0.89
N ASP A 705 -9.76 -10.14 1.60
CA ASP A 705 -9.64 -11.03 2.74
C ASP A 705 -10.48 -10.44 3.90
N VAL A 706 -11.28 -11.26 4.60
CA VAL A 706 -11.83 -10.82 5.90
C VAL A 706 -10.64 -10.60 6.81
N ALA A 707 -10.37 -9.35 7.18
CA ALA A 707 -9.37 -9.04 8.18
C ALA A 707 -9.86 -9.63 9.51
N THR A 708 -9.44 -10.86 9.82
CA THR A 708 -9.71 -11.47 11.10
C THR A 708 -9.11 -10.55 12.14
N THR A 709 -9.94 -9.98 13.01
CA THR A 709 -9.47 -9.30 14.22
C THR A 709 -8.74 -10.35 15.03
N LYS A 710 -7.44 -10.53 14.81
CA LYS A 710 -6.56 -11.26 15.72
C LYS A 710 -6.51 -10.42 16.99
N ARG A 711 -7.51 -10.61 17.85
CA ARG A 711 -7.54 -10.06 19.21
C ARG A 711 -6.36 -10.61 20.00
#